data_AF-A0A351AWJ3-F1
#
_entry.id   AF-A0A351AWJ3-F1
#
_cell.length_a   1.000
_cell.length_b   1.000
_cell.length_c   1.000
_cell.angle_alpha   90.00
_cell.angle_beta   90.00
_cell.angle_gamma   90.00
#
_symmetry.space_group_name_H-M   'P 1'
#
loop_
_entity.id
_entity.type
_entity.pdbx_description
1 polymer ?
#
loop_
_entity_poly.entity_id
_entity_poly.type
_entity_poly.pdbx_seq_one_letter_code
_entity_poly.pdbx_strand_id
1 'polypeptide(L)'
;MENTAVNSNTTNRETEAKGLNTEINPLFSILDKSEEFRRLEAGLCGGRGPAGVFGLGEAQRTHIEAALFSKAKRPMLVVVPSEQAAARVHEELCCYYPDAVLFPARELPLNAHSYVQSQELTSKRLRTAARLIKGEPCLVVAPIEAVMQRMAPPSVISAFTQTVRTGMVIEPASLLKKFIDAGYSREEMCEGRGQVCLRGGCIDIFPITAENPVRIEFFDDEIDTMREFDPLNQRSTENTDCVEILPATELPLDRDMRQKGIAALRSKAHYAAETEILRAGGIPQNALSLLPLFVRNEITFLDYLPEDALIILDEPSRIEESARFAFSRFTDNLADVLHSGEGHELQAGLLNAPSVTMAALDRSSTAMLFAFSRSYQLIKPNFLVKFDSRQISRYVQGDTALRDDIGLWRQKGYSVLLCAGRHAERLHDILSDLGIEAPVTQKLGRDIVEREIIITGQTIPRGFEYPELRLAVVSEYELFGSEYRPEAKPTKSPHNRLTLYDLSVGDLVVHEAHGIGRFTGVSTLTVDGKTRDYIELCYRDGDKLFIPTDQMDRVQKYIGGEEEKQKLSKLGSGEWQKTVARTRASVRKLAFDLVKLYGERARRKGFRFSKDTDWQQRLELSFPYRETPDQLTSIQEIKADMESDKIMDRLLCGDVGYGKTEVALRAAFKCISEGKQCALLVPTTILAMQHYNTIIRRFGEMPVSVGLLNRFVSPKEQARVIADLKCGRLDMVVGTHRLISKDVSFKNIGLVIIDEEQRFGVA
;
A
#
# COMPACT_ATOMS: atom_id res chain seq x y z
N MET A 1 10.92 -60.36 32.15
CA MET A 1 12.14 -60.11 32.94
C MET A 1 13.29 -60.13 31.95
N GLU A 2 14.09 -59.12 31.67
CA GLU A 2 14.27 -57.70 32.01
C GLU A 2 14.95 -57.10 30.75
N ASN A 3 14.43 -56.06 30.10
CA ASN A 3 14.60 -54.64 30.38
C ASN A 3 16.04 -54.11 30.18
N THR A 4 16.29 -53.40 29.08
CA THR A 4 16.96 -52.08 29.12
C THR A 4 16.75 -51.30 27.82
N ALA A 5 16.20 -50.11 27.98
CA ALA A 5 15.88 -49.13 26.96
C ALA A 5 17.12 -48.33 26.54
N VAL A 6 17.21 -47.98 25.25
CA VAL A 6 18.01 -46.87 24.75
C VAL A 6 17.04 -45.88 24.12
N ASN A 7 16.91 -44.72 24.75
CA ASN A 7 16.11 -43.58 24.31
C ASN A 7 16.64 -43.05 22.96
N SER A 8 15.84 -43.19 21.90
CA SER A 8 15.95 -42.36 20.69
C SER A 8 14.86 -41.28 20.74
N ASN A 9 15.12 -40.19 21.46
CA ASN A 9 14.39 -38.94 21.29
C ASN A 9 14.87 -38.28 19.98
N THR A 10 14.41 -38.80 18.85
CA THR A 10 14.43 -38.07 17.59
C THR A 10 13.21 -37.15 17.59
N THR A 11 13.48 -35.87 17.85
CA THR A 11 12.56 -34.76 17.67
C THR A 11 11.99 -34.78 16.25
N ASN A 12 10.77 -35.30 16.11
CA ASN A 12 9.84 -34.91 15.05
C ASN A 12 9.58 -33.41 15.19
N ARG A 13 10.43 -32.58 14.59
CA ARG A 13 10.02 -31.25 14.15
C ARG A 13 9.57 -31.42 12.72
N GLU A 14 8.27 -31.72 12.62
CA GLU A 14 7.49 -31.51 11.41
C GLU A 14 7.82 -30.11 10.88
N THR A 15 8.37 -30.06 9.68
CA THR A 15 8.40 -28.87 8.85
C THR A 15 6.95 -28.47 8.65
N GLU A 16 6.47 -27.54 9.47
CA GLU A 16 5.17 -26.90 9.31
C GLU A 16 5.15 -26.25 7.92
N ALA A 17 4.53 -26.93 6.96
CA ALA A 17 4.05 -26.34 5.72
C ALA A 17 2.90 -25.36 6.07
N LYS A 18 3.27 -24.19 6.63
CA LYS A 18 2.39 -23.04 6.79
C LYS A 18 2.05 -22.50 5.40
N GLY A 19 0.94 -22.96 4.83
CA GLY A 19 0.41 -22.43 3.57
C GLY A 19 -0.70 -23.23 2.90
N LEU A 20 -1.00 -24.46 3.35
CA LEU A 20 -1.99 -25.32 2.69
C LEU A 20 -3.09 -25.88 3.61
N ASN A 21 -3.30 -25.28 4.79
CA ASN A 21 -4.53 -25.49 5.56
C ASN A 21 -5.66 -24.65 4.93
N THR A 22 -6.04 -24.96 3.69
CA THR A 22 -7.36 -24.60 3.19
C THR A 22 -8.36 -25.48 3.91
N GLU A 23 -8.82 -25.05 5.09
CA GLU A 23 -10.18 -25.41 5.52
C GLU A 23 -11.09 -25.23 4.30
N ILE A 24 -11.73 -26.30 3.84
CA ILE A 24 -12.56 -26.29 2.63
C ILE A 24 -13.59 -25.18 2.82
N ASN A 25 -13.45 -24.10 2.04
CA ASN A 25 -14.41 -23.00 2.10
C ASN A 25 -15.77 -23.58 1.66
N PRO A 26 -16.80 -23.61 2.52
CA PRO A 26 -18.08 -24.25 2.20
C PRO A 26 -18.80 -23.59 1.02
N LEU A 27 -18.44 -22.35 0.68
CA LEU A 27 -18.92 -21.68 -0.53
C LEU A 27 -18.41 -22.37 -1.80
N PHE A 28 -17.26 -23.04 -1.77
CA PHE A 28 -16.74 -23.77 -2.92
C PHE A 28 -17.41 -25.14 -3.09
N SER A 29 -17.67 -25.85 -1.98
CA SER A 29 -18.22 -27.22 -2.04
C SER A 29 -19.61 -27.28 -2.66
N ILE A 30 -20.41 -26.21 -2.55
CA ILE A 30 -21.72 -26.13 -3.19
C ILE A 30 -21.64 -26.18 -4.72
N LEU A 31 -20.54 -25.71 -5.31
CA LEU A 31 -20.33 -25.71 -6.76
C LEU A 31 -20.15 -27.14 -7.31
N ASP A 32 -19.85 -28.13 -6.47
CA ASP A 32 -19.73 -29.54 -6.86
C ASP A 32 -21.08 -30.11 -7.32
N LYS A 33 -22.18 -29.51 -6.83
CA LYS A 33 -23.53 -29.85 -7.26
C LYS A 33 -23.87 -29.24 -8.63
N SER A 34 -23.12 -28.25 -9.12
CA SER A 34 -23.30 -27.66 -10.45
C SER A 34 -22.68 -28.56 -11.53
N GLU A 35 -23.50 -28.98 -12.49
CA GLU A 35 -23.01 -29.72 -13.66
C GLU A 35 -22.06 -28.88 -14.52
N GLU A 36 -22.39 -27.61 -14.71
CA GLU A 36 -21.62 -26.65 -15.50
C GLU A 36 -20.24 -26.38 -14.86
N PHE A 37 -20.17 -26.24 -13.54
CA PHE A 37 -18.89 -26.12 -12.84
C PHE A 37 -18.03 -27.38 -12.97
N ARG A 38 -18.59 -28.57 -12.74
CA ARG A 38 -17.87 -29.85 -12.93
C ARG A 38 -17.38 -30.04 -14.36
N ARG A 39 -18.17 -29.61 -15.34
CA ARG A 39 -17.79 -29.65 -16.76
C ARG A 39 -16.66 -28.69 -17.06
N LEU A 40 -16.68 -27.48 -16.50
CA LEU A 40 -15.59 -26.50 -16.62
C LEU A 40 -14.30 -27.06 -16.01
N GLU A 41 -14.36 -27.49 -14.74
CA GLU A 41 -13.23 -28.05 -13.99
C GLU A 41 -12.59 -29.23 -14.73
N ALA A 42 -13.39 -30.25 -15.09
CA ALA A 42 -12.91 -31.44 -15.79
C ALA A 42 -12.49 -31.15 -17.25
N GLY A 43 -13.00 -30.08 -17.85
CA GLY A 43 -12.60 -29.62 -19.18
C GLY A 43 -11.21 -29.01 -19.14
N LEU A 44 -10.97 -28.06 -18.23
CA LEU A 44 -9.70 -27.35 -18.10
C LEU A 44 -8.60 -28.26 -17.55
N CYS A 45 -8.86 -28.99 -16.46
CA CYS A 45 -7.86 -29.88 -15.84
C CYS A 45 -7.48 -31.05 -16.75
N GLY A 46 -8.39 -31.46 -17.65
CA GLY A 46 -8.17 -32.49 -18.66
C GLY A 46 -7.62 -31.98 -19.98
N GLY A 47 -7.29 -30.68 -20.10
CA GLY A 47 -6.70 -30.10 -21.32
C GLY A 47 -7.64 -30.12 -22.53
N ARG A 48 -8.94 -29.91 -22.33
CA ARG A 48 -9.97 -29.86 -23.40
C ARG A 48 -10.42 -28.44 -23.74
N GLY A 49 -9.87 -27.42 -23.09
CA GLY A 49 -10.11 -26.01 -23.40
C GLY A 49 -9.46 -25.58 -24.72
N PRO A 50 -9.59 -24.30 -25.12
CA PRO A 50 -10.19 -23.22 -24.33
C PRO A 50 -11.69 -23.39 -24.07
N ALA A 51 -12.17 -22.96 -22.92
CA ALA A 51 -13.59 -22.96 -22.55
C ALA A 51 -14.20 -21.56 -22.74
N GLY A 52 -15.43 -21.48 -23.26
CA GLY A 52 -16.23 -20.24 -23.25
C GLY A 52 -17.24 -20.26 -22.11
N VAL A 53 -17.10 -19.35 -21.14
CA VAL A 53 -17.92 -19.31 -19.92
C VAL A 53 -18.84 -18.09 -19.95
N PHE A 54 -20.13 -18.32 -19.78
CA PHE A 54 -21.18 -17.29 -19.85
C PHE A 54 -22.08 -17.31 -18.63
N GLY A 55 -22.81 -16.20 -18.42
CA GLY A 55 -23.85 -16.10 -17.40
C GLY A 55 -23.34 -15.84 -15.99
N LEU A 56 -22.12 -15.31 -15.85
CA LEU A 56 -21.50 -14.94 -14.59
C LEU A 56 -21.48 -13.42 -14.39
N GLY A 57 -22.12 -12.95 -13.32
CA GLY A 57 -21.94 -11.59 -12.80
C GLY A 57 -20.56 -11.42 -12.14
N GLU A 58 -20.14 -10.18 -11.91
CA GLU A 58 -18.82 -9.86 -11.34
C GLU A 58 -18.49 -10.67 -10.06
N ALA A 59 -19.43 -10.71 -9.09
CA ALA A 59 -19.27 -11.45 -7.84
C ALA A 59 -19.08 -12.97 -8.03
N GLN A 60 -19.78 -13.55 -9.02
CA GLN A 60 -19.68 -14.98 -9.31
C GLN A 60 -18.39 -15.37 -10.02
N ARG A 61 -17.75 -14.45 -10.75
CA ARG A 61 -16.48 -14.72 -11.43
C ARG A 61 -15.38 -15.03 -10.43
N THR A 62 -15.16 -14.13 -9.47
CA THR A 62 -14.13 -14.31 -8.44
C THR A 62 -14.43 -15.51 -7.54
N HIS A 63 -15.71 -15.80 -7.28
CA HIS A 63 -16.10 -17.03 -6.59
C HIS A 63 -15.72 -18.31 -7.36
N ILE A 64 -16.02 -18.39 -8.67
CA ILE A 64 -15.68 -19.54 -9.51
C ILE A 64 -14.17 -19.67 -9.72
N GLU A 65 -13.47 -18.55 -9.91
CA GLU A 65 -12.02 -18.51 -10.03
C GLU A 65 -11.35 -19.08 -8.76
N ALA A 66 -11.75 -18.61 -7.58
CA ALA A 66 -11.23 -19.11 -6.31
C ALA A 66 -11.54 -20.60 -6.12
N ALA A 67 -12.75 -21.04 -6.47
CA ALA A 67 -13.14 -22.45 -6.39
C ALA A 67 -12.34 -23.34 -7.37
N LEU A 68 -12.15 -22.89 -8.62
CA LEU A 68 -11.33 -23.60 -9.61
C LEU A 68 -9.89 -23.76 -9.12
N PHE A 69 -9.28 -22.70 -8.61
CA PHE A 69 -7.92 -22.76 -8.07
C PHE A 69 -7.82 -23.70 -6.87
N SER A 70 -8.74 -23.59 -5.91
CA SER A 70 -8.79 -24.43 -4.71
C SER A 70 -8.84 -25.93 -5.04
N LYS A 71 -9.58 -26.29 -6.10
CA LYS A 71 -9.71 -27.66 -6.56
C LYS A 71 -8.57 -28.15 -7.43
N ALA A 72 -8.17 -27.37 -8.43
CA ALA A 72 -7.13 -27.75 -9.37
C ALA A 72 -5.78 -27.88 -8.68
N LYS A 73 -5.50 -27.05 -7.66
CA LYS A 73 -4.22 -26.98 -6.94
C LYS A 73 -3.01 -26.85 -7.87
N ARG A 74 -3.22 -26.17 -9.00
CA ARG A 74 -2.20 -25.81 -10.00
C ARG A 74 -2.07 -24.29 -10.04
N PRO A 75 -0.93 -23.74 -10.48
CA PRO A 75 -0.82 -22.31 -10.74
C PRO A 75 -1.95 -21.83 -11.66
N MET A 76 -2.54 -20.69 -11.31
CA MET A 76 -3.64 -20.09 -12.08
C MET A 76 -3.36 -18.62 -12.31
N LEU A 77 -3.46 -18.18 -13.56
CA LEU A 77 -3.34 -16.78 -13.97
C LEU A 77 -4.72 -16.24 -14.38
N VAL A 78 -5.21 -15.23 -13.66
CA VAL A 78 -6.37 -14.41 -14.03
C VAL A 78 -5.87 -13.15 -14.72
N VAL A 79 -6.12 -13.06 -16.03
CA VAL A 79 -5.77 -11.89 -16.85
C VAL A 79 -6.98 -10.97 -16.93
N VAL A 80 -6.76 -9.69 -16.64
CA VAL A 80 -7.78 -8.64 -16.67
C VAL A 80 -7.35 -7.46 -17.55
N PRO A 81 -8.27 -6.56 -17.94
CA PRO A 81 -7.95 -5.50 -18.90
C PRO A 81 -7.00 -4.40 -18.39
N SER A 82 -7.01 -4.07 -17.09
CA SER A 82 -6.30 -2.90 -16.55
C SER A 82 -5.79 -3.08 -15.12
N GLU A 83 -4.85 -2.24 -14.69
CA GLU A 83 -4.34 -2.20 -13.31
C GLU A 83 -5.45 -2.02 -12.26
N GLN A 84 -6.42 -1.17 -12.54
CA GLN A 84 -7.56 -0.95 -11.65
C GLN A 84 -8.44 -2.20 -11.53
N ALA A 85 -8.67 -2.90 -12.64
CA ALA A 85 -9.37 -4.17 -12.63
C ALA A 85 -8.57 -5.25 -11.88
N ALA A 86 -7.24 -5.26 -12.04
CA ALA A 86 -6.35 -6.22 -11.38
C ALA A 86 -6.34 -6.03 -9.86
N ALA A 87 -6.23 -4.78 -9.39
CA ALA A 87 -6.33 -4.46 -7.97
C ALA A 87 -7.69 -4.89 -7.39
N ARG A 88 -8.80 -4.55 -8.08
CA ARG A 88 -10.15 -4.94 -7.64
C ARG A 88 -10.33 -6.46 -7.57
N VAL A 89 -10.00 -7.18 -8.64
CA VAL A 89 -10.15 -8.65 -8.69
C VAL A 89 -9.22 -9.33 -7.69
N HIS A 90 -8.00 -8.81 -7.50
CA HIS A 90 -7.09 -9.29 -6.46
C HIS A 90 -7.66 -9.12 -5.05
N GLU A 91 -8.21 -7.94 -4.72
CA GLU A 91 -8.87 -7.68 -3.43
C GLU A 91 -10.06 -8.61 -3.21
N GLU A 92 -10.88 -8.83 -4.24
CA GLU A 92 -12.02 -9.74 -4.19
C GLU A 92 -11.61 -11.20 -3.99
N LEU A 93 -10.57 -11.67 -4.71
CA LEU A 93 -10.04 -13.02 -4.57
C LEU A 93 -9.35 -13.22 -3.21
N CYS A 94 -8.74 -12.19 -2.62
CA CYS A 94 -8.15 -12.26 -1.28
C CYS A 94 -9.18 -12.58 -0.18
N CYS A 95 -10.47 -12.28 -0.39
CA CYS A 95 -11.54 -12.68 0.53
C CYS A 95 -11.71 -14.20 0.59
N TYR A 96 -11.49 -14.87 -0.54
CA TYR A 96 -11.65 -16.30 -0.70
C TYR A 96 -10.34 -17.05 -0.47
N TYR A 97 -9.23 -16.46 -0.88
CA TYR A 97 -7.88 -17.02 -0.82
C TYR A 97 -6.87 -15.89 -0.51
N PRO A 98 -6.54 -15.65 0.77
CA PRO A 98 -5.68 -14.53 1.20
C PRO A 98 -4.27 -14.51 0.58
N ASP A 99 -3.77 -15.67 0.12
CA ASP A 99 -2.45 -15.82 -0.49
C ASP A 99 -2.44 -15.58 -2.01
N ALA A 100 -3.54 -15.09 -2.58
CA ALA A 100 -3.61 -14.62 -3.96
C ALA A 100 -2.62 -13.45 -4.17
N VAL A 101 -1.95 -13.44 -5.32
CA VAL A 101 -0.90 -12.46 -5.61
C VAL A 101 -1.26 -11.59 -6.80
N LEU A 102 -1.01 -10.29 -6.65
CA LEU A 102 -1.10 -9.32 -7.75
C LEU A 102 0.26 -9.26 -8.45
N PHE A 103 0.25 -9.41 -9.77
CA PHE A 103 1.41 -9.20 -10.64
C PHE A 103 1.21 -7.90 -11.46
N PRO A 104 1.69 -6.75 -10.96
CA PRO A 104 1.47 -5.45 -11.59
C PRO A 104 2.36 -5.25 -12.82
N ALA A 105 1.95 -4.40 -13.75
CA ALA A 105 2.81 -3.92 -14.82
C ALA A 105 3.85 -2.97 -14.22
N ARG A 106 5.09 -3.06 -14.72
CA ARG A 106 6.13 -2.08 -14.38
C ARG A 106 6.06 -0.89 -15.34
N GLU A 107 6.47 0.27 -14.88
CA GLU A 107 6.76 1.37 -15.81
C GLU A 107 7.98 1.00 -16.67
N LEU A 108 7.94 1.39 -17.95
CA LEU A 108 9.03 1.22 -18.89
C LEU A 108 9.57 2.59 -19.31
N PRO A 109 10.30 3.30 -18.43
CA PRO A 109 10.99 4.53 -18.82
C PRO A 109 12.00 4.19 -19.92
N LEU A 110 11.81 4.80 -21.10
CA LEU A 110 12.62 4.53 -22.29
C LEU A 110 13.86 5.44 -22.37
N ASN A 111 13.82 6.59 -21.71
CA ASN A 111 14.87 7.60 -21.66
C ASN A 111 15.81 7.38 -20.46
N ALA A 112 17.07 7.82 -20.56
CA ALA A 112 18.12 7.62 -19.55
C ALA A 112 17.88 8.37 -18.20
N HIS A 113 17.05 9.43 -18.22
CA HIS A 113 16.99 10.44 -17.16
C HIS A 113 15.75 10.38 -16.26
N SER A 114 14.90 9.37 -16.40
CA SER A 114 13.64 9.25 -15.65
C SER A 114 13.47 7.90 -14.95
N TYR A 115 14.53 7.38 -14.32
CA TYR A 115 14.45 6.12 -13.56
C TYR A 115 14.18 6.38 -12.09
N VAL A 116 12.94 6.10 -11.68
CA VAL A 116 12.62 5.81 -10.29
C VAL A 116 12.03 4.40 -10.27
N GLN A 117 12.84 3.42 -9.88
CA GLN A 117 12.34 2.05 -9.70
C GLN A 117 11.74 1.91 -8.30
N SER A 118 10.45 1.57 -8.24
CA SER A 118 9.82 1.19 -6.98
C SER A 118 10.33 -0.18 -6.56
N GLN A 119 11.05 -0.22 -5.43
CA GLN A 119 11.46 -1.47 -4.79
C GLN A 119 10.25 -2.33 -4.41
N GLU A 120 9.12 -1.72 -4.07
CA GLU A 120 7.88 -2.43 -3.74
C GLU A 120 7.30 -3.16 -4.96
N LEU A 121 7.28 -2.51 -6.12
CA LEU A 121 6.78 -3.11 -7.37
C LEU A 121 7.68 -4.27 -7.81
N THR A 122 8.99 -4.06 -7.76
CA THR A 122 10.02 -5.10 -8.04
C THR A 122 9.85 -6.29 -7.10
N SER A 123 9.64 -6.03 -5.81
CA SER A 123 9.38 -7.06 -4.80
C SER A 123 8.13 -7.89 -5.11
N LYS A 124 7.01 -7.25 -5.46
CA LYS A 124 5.76 -7.95 -5.83
C LYS A 124 5.96 -8.87 -7.02
N ARG A 125 6.64 -8.39 -8.07
CA ARG A 125 6.88 -9.16 -9.30
C ARG A 125 7.83 -10.33 -9.08
N LEU A 126 8.95 -10.11 -8.40
CA LEU A 126 9.92 -11.16 -8.09
C LEU A 126 9.38 -12.22 -7.12
N ARG A 127 8.55 -11.81 -6.15
CA ARG A 127 7.87 -12.75 -5.25
C ARG A 127 7.00 -13.72 -6.03
N THR A 128 6.18 -13.22 -6.96
CA THR A 128 5.32 -14.07 -7.80
C THR A 128 6.16 -14.98 -8.70
N ALA A 129 7.19 -14.45 -9.35
CA ALA A 129 8.10 -15.23 -10.20
C ALA A 129 8.79 -16.36 -9.41
N ALA A 130 9.28 -16.09 -8.21
CA ALA A 130 9.95 -17.07 -7.36
C ALA A 130 9.01 -18.22 -6.93
N ARG A 131 7.77 -17.90 -6.54
CA ARG A 131 6.76 -18.94 -6.20
C ARG A 131 6.49 -19.86 -7.39
N LEU A 132 6.37 -19.29 -8.59
CA LEU A 132 6.17 -20.05 -9.82
C LEU A 132 7.38 -20.93 -10.18
N ILE A 133 8.61 -20.41 -10.06
CA ILE A 133 9.85 -21.20 -10.28
C ILE A 133 9.91 -22.42 -9.37
N LYS A 134 9.45 -22.29 -8.12
CA LYS A 134 9.42 -23.39 -7.15
C LYS A 134 8.30 -24.41 -7.41
N GLY A 135 7.39 -24.13 -8.34
CA GLY A 135 6.21 -24.96 -8.59
C GLY A 135 5.16 -24.88 -7.48
N GLU A 136 5.16 -23.81 -6.69
CA GLU A 136 4.12 -23.60 -5.68
C GLU A 136 2.78 -23.25 -6.37
N PRO A 137 1.66 -23.86 -5.97
CA PRO A 137 0.35 -23.42 -6.42
C PRO A 137 0.12 -21.97 -6.01
N CYS A 138 -0.07 -21.08 -6.99
CA CYS A 138 -0.36 -19.68 -6.75
C CYS A 138 -1.48 -19.18 -7.66
N LEU A 139 -2.37 -18.38 -7.08
CA LEU A 139 -3.42 -17.67 -7.77
C LEU A 139 -2.91 -16.26 -8.09
N VAL A 140 -2.60 -16.00 -9.35
CA VAL A 140 -2.03 -14.75 -9.83
C VAL A 140 -3.10 -13.94 -10.55
N VAL A 141 -3.24 -12.67 -10.19
CA VAL A 141 -4.02 -11.69 -10.96
C VAL A 141 -3.06 -10.75 -11.67
N ALA A 142 -3.21 -10.56 -12.96
CA ALA A 142 -2.35 -9.67 -13.73
C ALA A 142 -3.16 -8.87 -14.76
N PRO A 143 -2.88 -7.56 -14.93
CA PRO A 143 -3.38 -6.84 -16.08
C PRO A 143 -2.64 -7.28 -17.34
N ILE A 144 -3.31 -7.21 -18.49
CA ILE A 144 -2.73 -7.61 -19.77
C ILE A 144 -1.42 -6.91 -20.10
N GLU A 145 -1.28 -5.64 -19.71
CA GLU A 145 -0.04 -4.88 -19.89
C GLU A 145 1.15 -5.56 -19.19
N ALA A 146 0.96 -6.10 -17.99
CA ALA A 146 2.02 -6.81 -17.25
C ALA A 146 2.42 -8.13 -17.94
N VAL A 147 1.45 -8.81 -18.56
CA VAL A 147 1.66 -10.08 -19.27
C VAL A 147 2.43 -9.86 -20.58
N MET A 148 2.21 -8.73 -21.25
CA MET A 148 2.92 -8.35 -22.48
C MET A 148 4.39 -7.96 -22.23
N GLN A 149 4.76 -7.61 -20.99
CA GLN A 149 6.10 -7.16 -20.66
C GLN A 149 7.09 -8.31 -20.62
N ARG A 150 8.25 -8.11 -21.25
CA ARG A 150 9.31 -9.12 -21.18
C ARG A 150 10.02 -9.16 -19.84
N MET A 151 10.58 -10.31 -19.53
CA MET A 151 11.28 -10.58 -18.28
C MET A 151 12.60 -11.29 -18.54
N ALA A 152 13.46 -11.34 -17.53
CA ALA A 152 14.59 -12.25 -17.56
C ALA A 152 14.09 -13.70 -17.65
N PRO A 153 14.87 -14.64 -18.19
CA PRO A 153 14.56 -16.06 -18.14
C PRO A 153 14.40 -16.58 -16.69
N PRO A 154 13.47 -17.52 -16.41
CA PRO A 154 13.33 -18.13 -15.08
C PRO A 154 14.63 -18.75 -14.57
N SER A 155 15.43 -19.33 -15.48
CA SER A 155 16.75 -19.90 -15.17
C SER A 155 17.74 -18.86 -14.67
N VAL A 156 17.64 -17.61 -15.13
CA VAL A 156 18.49 -16.51 -14.69
C VAL A 156 18.09 -16.10 -13.27
N ILE A 157 16.80 -15.90 -12.99
CA ILE A 157 16.33 -15.58 -11.63
C ILE A 157 16.72 -16.68 -10.63
N SER A 158 16.54 -17.96 -11.01
CA SER A 158 16.94 -19.10 -10.18
C SER A 158 18.45 -19.15 -9.92
N ALA A 159 19.29 -18.93 -10.94
CA ALA A 159 20.75 -18.96 -10.80
C ALA A 159 21.30 -17.87 -9.86
N PHE A 160 20.64 -16.71 -9.77
CA PHE A 160 21.02 -15.62 -8.89
C PHE A 160 20.37 -15.68 -7.51
N THR A 161 19.40 -16.56 -7.29
CA THR A 161 18.81 -16.79 -5.97
C THR A 161 19.79 -17.51 -5.06
N GLN A 162 20.06 -16.95 -3.88
CA GLN A 162 20.97 -17.54 -2.90
C GLN A 162 20.20 -18.16 -1.74
N THR A 163 20.45 -19.42 -1.43
CA THR A 163 20.01 -20.03 -0.16
C THR A 163 21.19 -20.02 0.80
N VAL A 164 21.06 -19.26 1.89
CA VAL A 164 22.08 -19.13 2.93
C VAL A 164 21.62 -19.88 4.16
N ARG A 165 22.50 -20.70 4.74
CA ARG A 165 22.21 -21.55 5.89
C ARG A 165 23.32 -21.44 6.92
N THR A 166 22.95 -21.58 8.20
CA THR A 166 23.91 -21.76 9.28
C THR A 166 24.78 -23.00 9.02
N GLY A 167 26.09 -22.91 9.27
CA GLY A 167 27.08 -23.95 8.99
C GLY A 167 27.55 -24.02 7.53
N MET A 168 27.12 -23.09 6.67
CA MET A 168 27.63 -23.01 5.30
C MET A 168 29.06 -22.45 5.29
N VAL A 169 29.99 -23.12 4.62
CA VAL A 169 31.37 -22.65 4.42
C VAL A 169 31.45 -21.78 3.16
N ILE A 170 31.56 -20.47 3.35
CA ILE A 170 31.75 -19.47 2.30
C ILE A 170 32.45 -18.22 2.85
N GLU A 171 33.48 -17.76 2.16
CA GLU A 171 34.17 -16.51 2.50
C GLU A 171 33.21 -15.29 2.42
N PRO A 172 33.20 -14.38 3.41
CA PRO A 172 32.30 -13.21 3.44
C PRO A 172 32.38 -12.34 2.19
N ALA A 173 33.60 -12.08 1.69
CA ALA A 173 33.80 -11.27 0.49
C ALA A 173 33.20 -11.92 -0.76
N SER A 174 33.29 -13.24 -0.86
CA SER A 174 32.70 -14.04 -1.94
C SER A 174 31.16 -14.03 -1.88
N LEU A 175 30.56 -14.15 -0.68
CA LEU A 175 29.11 -14.05 -0.53
C LEU A 175 28.59 -12.63 -0.84
N LEU A 176 29.27 -11.59 -0.34
CA LEU A 176 28.94 -10.19 -0.64
C LEU A 176 28.93 -9.94 -2.16
N LYS A 177 29.94 -10.45 -2.88
CA LYS A 177 30.00 -10.32 -4.33
C LYS A 177 28.79 -10.95 -5.03
N LYS A 178 28.33 -12.13 -4.59
CA LYS A 178 27.12 -12.76 -5.13
C LYS A 178 25.87 -11.89 -4.95
N PHE A 179 25.73 -11.22 -3.81
CA PHE A 179 24.62 -10.28 -3.58
C PHE A 179 24.71 -9.05 -4.50
N ILE A 180 25.89 -8.47 -4.67
CA ILE A 180 26.10 -7.34 -5.60
C ILE A 180 25.79 -7.77 -7.04
N ASP A 181 26.27 -8.93 -7.48
CA ASP A 181 25.98 -9.49 -8.80
C ASP A 181 24.47 -9.78 -8.99
N ALA A 182 23.75 -10.07 -7.90
CA ALA A 182 22.29 -10.22 -7.87
C ALA A 182 21.52 -8.89 -7.78
N GLY A 183 22.22 -7.74 -7.83
CA GLY A 183 21.66 -6.39 -7.90
C GLY A 183 21.46 -5.68 -6.56
N TYR A 184 22.01 -6.20 -5.45
CA TYR A 184 21.94 -5.51 -4.17
C TYR A 184 22.90 -4.31 -4.14
N SER A 185 22.42 -3.19 -3.60
CA SER A 185 23.23 -1.99 -3.38
C SER A 185 24.09 -2.16 -2.14
N ARG A 186 25.41 -2.02 -2.29
CA ARG A 186 26.33 -2.02 -1.15
C ARG A 186 26.28 -0.66 -0.47
N GLU A 187 25.81 -0.65 0.77
CA GLU A 187 25.69 0.55 1.59
C GLU A 187 26.63 0.45 2.80
N GLU A 188 26.82 1.59 3.48
CA GLU A 188 27.48 1.57 4.79
C GLU A 188 26.60 0.87 5.82
N MET A 189 25.28 1.06 5.75
CA MET A 189 24.27 0.57 6.70
C MET A 189 23.10 -0.04 5.95
N CYS A 190 22.60 -1.17 6.43
CA CYS A 190 21.46 -1.85 5.83
C CYS A 190 20.16 -1.37 6.51
N GLU A 191 19.44 -0.46 5.85
CA GLU A 191 18.21 0.16 6.39
C GLU A 191 16.98 -0.12 5.52
N GLY A 192 17.19 -0.31 4.21
CA GLY A 192 16.15 -0.52 3.21
C GLY A 192 16.30 -1.82 2.42
N ARG A 193 15.21 -2.28 1.81
CA ARG A 193 15.19 -3.48 0.98
C ARG A 193 16.15 -3.35 -0.21
N GLY A 194 16.75 -4.47 -0.60
CA GLY A 194 17.73 -4.50 -1.69
C GLY A 194 19.10 -3.93 -1.31
N GLN A 195 19.35 -3.63 -0.03
CA GLN A 195 20.65 -3.19 0.46
C GLN A 195 21.41 -4.34 1.12
N VAL A 196 22.74 -4.22 1.10
CA VAL A 196 23.67 -5.12 1.79
C VAL A 196 24.84 -4.31 2.35
N CYS A 197 25.32 -4.67 3.54
CA CYS A 197 26.58 -4.15 4.06
C CYS A 197 27.43 -5.25 4.71
N LEU A 198 28.75 -5.06 4.70
CA LEU A 198 29.71 -5.93 5.35
C LEU A 198 30.39 -5.12 6.45
N ARG A 199 30.19 -5.51 7.72
CA ARG A 199 30.71 -4.81 8.89
C ARG A 199 31.41 -5.80 9.82
N GLY A 200 32.73 -5.67 9.96
CA GLY A 200 33.51 -6.60 10.77
C GLY A 200 33.38 -8.03 10.24
N GLY A 201 32.92 -8.95 11.10
CA GLY A 201 32.69 -10.37 10.78
C GLY A 201 31.25 -10.73 10.41
N CYS A 202 30.39 -9.75 10.08
CA CYS A 202 29.02 -10.03 9.66
C CYS A 202 28.60 -9.32 8.37
N ILE A 203 27.65 -9.93 7.67
CA ILE A 203 26.94 -9.34 6.53
C ILE A 203 25.51 -9.06 6.95
N ASP A 204 25.09 -7.81 6.87
CA ASP A 204 23.68 -7.43 7.01
C ASP A 204 23.10 -7.28 5.60
N ILE A 205 21.97 -7.94 5.36
CA ILE A 205 21.26 -7.88 4.09
C ILE A 205 19.77 -7.70 4.32
N PHE A 206 19.12 -6.89 3.50
CA PHE A 206 17.66 -6.77 3.49
C PHE A 206 17.11 -7.35 2.19
N PRO A 207 16.69 -8.63 2.17
CA PRO A 207 16.15 -9.25 0.98
C PRO A 207 14.94 -8.49 0.43
N ILE A 208 14.84 -8.35 -0.89
CA ILE A 208 13.82 -7.51 -1.54
C ILE A 208 12.39 -7.96 -1.23
N THR A 209 12.17 -9.25 -0.94
CA THR A 209 10.85 -9.84 -0.65
C THR A 209 10.58 -10.09 0.83
N ALA A 210 11.58 -9.96 1.70
CA ALA A 210 11.47 -10.27 3.13
C ALA A 210 10.77 -9.15 3.92
N GLU A 211 10.18 -9.53 5.06
CA GLU A 211 9.61 -8.57 6.01
C GLU A 211 10.70 -7.85 6.81
N ASN A 212 11.71 -8.61 7.29
CA ASN A 212 12.82 -8.10 8.08
C ASN A 212 14.17 -8.37 7.40
N PRO A 213 15.20 -7.54 7.66
CA PRO A 213 16.57 -7.80 7.24
C PRO A 213 17.22 -8.89 8.11
N VAL A 214 18.27 -9.51 7.58
CA VAL A 214 19.00 -10.63 8.20
C VAL A 214 20.47 -10.25 8.36
N ARG A 215 21.00 -10.45 9.57
CA ARG A 215 22.41 -10.39 9.93
C ARG A 215 22.99 -11.79 9.89
N ILE A 216 24.04 -11.97 9.10
CA ILE A 216 24.76 -13.23 8.90
C ILE A 216 26.13 -13.07 9.57
N GLU A 217 26.34 -13.73 10.70
CA GLU A 217 27.59 -13.69 11.46
C GLU A 217 28.50 -14.86 11.06
N PHE A 218 29.78 -14.57 10.85
CA PHE A 218 30.77 -15.54 10.41
C PHE A 218 31.78 -15.85 11.51
N PHE A 219 32.24 -17.09 11.54
CA PHE A 219 33.46 -17.52 12.19
C PHE A 219 34.45 -17.97 11.11
N ASP A 220 35.42 -17.12 10.79
CA ASP A 220 36.34 -17.29 9.65
C ASP A 220 35.58 -17.35 8.31
N ASP A 221 35.50 -18.53 7.69
CA ASP A 221 34.77 -18.80 6.45
C ASP A 221 33.48 -19.60 6.66
N GLU A 222 33.06 -19.85 7.89
CA GLU A 222 31.82 -20.56 8.22
C GLU A 222 30.75 -19.60 8.77
N ILE A 223 29.50 -19.75 8.34
CA ILE A 223 28.37 -19.01 8.92
C ILE A 223 28.02 -19.59 10.28
N ASP A 224 28.31 -18.85 11.35
CA ASP A 224 28.11 -19.26 12.74
C ASP A 224 26.64 -19.06 13.18
N THR A 225 26.12 -17.84 13.02
CA THR A 225 24.70 -17.57 13.35
C THR A 225 24.04 -16.61 12.36
N MET A 226 22.73 -16.72 12.19
CA MET A 226 21.94 -15.73 11.46
C MET A 226 20.75 -15.26 12.28
N ARG A 227 20.46 -13.96 12.23
CA ARG A 227 19.38 -13.33 12.99
C ARG A 227 18.67 -12.27 12.19
N GLU A 228 17.35 -12.20 12.32
CA GLU A 228 16.60 -11.01 11.90
C GLU A 228 16.98 -9.81 12.78
N PHE A 229 16.84 -8.59 12.27
CA PHE A 229 17.06 -7.38 13.05
C PHE A 229 16.12 -6.24 12.66
N ASP A 230 15.96 -5.25 13.55
CA ASP A 230 15.19 -4.04 13.26
C ASP A 230 16.05 -3.05 12.46
N PRO A 231 15.65 -2.64 11.24
CA PRO A 231 16.47 -1.80 10.36
C PRO A 231 16.76 -0.40 10.93
N LEU A 232 15.98 0.10 11.90
CA LEU A 232 16.19 1.44 12.46
C LEU A 232 17.14 1.45 13.64
N ASN A 233 16.99 0.48 14.55
CA ASN A 233 17.82 0.42 15.76
C ASN A 233 18.97 -0.59 15.67
N GLN A 234 18.96 -1.43 14.63
CA GLN A 234 20.01 -2.39 14.28
C GLN A 234 20.25 -3.50 15.31
N ARG A 235 19.26 -3.74 16.17
CA ARG A 235 19.27 -4.80 17.16
C ARG A 235 18.64 -6.06 16.59
N SER A 236 19.33 -7.17 16.79
CA SER A 236 18.82 -8.49 16.44
C SER A 236 17.57 -8.84 17.23
N THR A 237 16.68 -9.60 16.60
CA THR A 237 15.38 -10.02 17.13
C THR A 237 15.30 -11.54 17.25
N GLU A 238 15.04 -12.23 16.14
CA GLU A 238 14.80 -13.66 16.10
C GLU A 238 15.93 -14.39 15.35
N ASN A 239 16.29 -15.59 15.79
CA ASN A 239 17.27 -16.42 15.08
C ASN A 239 16.62 -17.08 13.87
N THR A 240 17.37 -17.25 12.78
CA THR A 240 16.96 -18.00 11.59
C THR A 240 18.05 -18.96 11.15
N ASP A 241 17.69 -20.19 10.77
CA ASP A 241 18.66 -21.21 10.36
C ASP A 241 18.88 -21.23 8.84
N CYS A 242 17.95 -20.66 8.07
CA CYS A 242 17.97 -20.66 6.62
C CYS A 242 17.20 -19.46 6.07
N VAL A 243 17.82 -18.71 5.17
CA VAL A 243 17.17 -17.63 4.43
C VAL A 243 17.38 -17.81 2.93
N GLU A 244 16.33 -17.60 2.15
CA GLU A 244 16.40 -17.53 0.70
C GLU A 244 16.36 -16.06 0.26
N ILE A 245 17.35 -15.68 -0.54
CA ILE A 245 17.61 -14.31 -0.94
C ILE A 245 17.49 -14.26 -2.46
N LEU A 246 16.36 -13.74 -2.93
CA LEU A 246 16.10 -13.47 -4.34
C LEU A 246 17.01 -12.32 -4.84
N PRO A 247 17.28 -12.23 -6.15
CA PRO A 247 17.94 -11.06 -6.71
C PRO A 247 17.15 -9.78 -6.37
N ALA A 248 17.84 -8.66 -6.20
CA ALA A 248 17.19 -7.37 -5.89
C ALA A 248 16.63 -6.67 -7.15
N THR A 249 16.83 -7.26 -8.34
CA THR A 249 16.38 -6.75 -9.63
C THR A 249 15.70 -7.84 -10.46
N GLU A 250 14.77 -7.45 -11.34
CA GLU A 250 14.14 -8.33 -12.33
C GLU A 250 15.09 -8.77 -13.45
N LEU A 251 16.27 -8.16 -13.55
CA LEU A 251 17.27 -8.47 -14.58
C LEU A 251 18.68 -8.53 -13.98
N PRO A 252 19.00 -9.57 -13.19
CA PRO A 252 20.38 -9.82 -12.82
C PRO A 252 21.17 -10.21 -14.08
N LEU A 253 22.41 -9.75 -14.18
CA LEU A 253 23.22 -9.86 -15.38
C LEU A 253 24.39 -10.83 -15.15
N ASP A 254 24.34 -11.99 -15.80
CA ASP A 254 25.48 -12.88 -15.88
C ASP A 254 26.58 -12.30 -16.81
N ARG A 255 27.71 -13.01 -16.86
CA ARG A 255 28.88 -12.59 -17.66
C ARG A 255 28.57 -12.51 -19.16
N ASP A 256 27.78 -13.44 -19.70
CA ASP A 256 27.45 -13.50 -21.12
C ASP A 256 26.46 -12.39 -21.52
N MET A 257 25.40 -12.20 -20.71
CA MET A 257 24.45 -11.10 -20.84
C MET A 257 25.16 -9.74 -20.81
N ARG A 258 26.08 -9.56 -19.86
CA ARG A 258 26.89 -8.34 -19.74
C ARG A 258 27.75 -8.08 -20.98
N GLN A 259 28.39 -9.12 -21.52
CA GLN A 259 29.17 -9.01 -22.76
C GLN A 259 28.32 -8.64 -23.97
N LYS A 260 27.12 -9.24 -24.10
CA LYS A 260 26.15 -8.90 -25.15
C LYS A 260 25.70 -7.44 -25.05
N GLY A 261 25.38 -6.98 -23.84
CA GLY A 261 25.04 -5.58 -23.58
C GLY A 261 26.17 -4.62 -23.97
N ILE A 262 27.40 -4.89 -23.51
CA ILE A 262 28.58 -4.07 -23.87
C ILE A 262 28.77 -4.02 -25.40
N ALA A 263 28.65 -5.16 -26.09
CA ALA A 263 28.79 -5.22 -27.53
C ALA A 263 27.72 -4.40 -28.27
N ALA A 264 26.47 -4.43 -27.78
CA ALA A 264 25.36 -3.68 -28.35
C ALA A 264 25.46 -2.16 -28.11
N LEU A 265 26.03 -1.75 -26.98
CA LEU A 265 26.13 -0.34 -26.59
C LEU A 265 27.42 0.34 -27.06
N ARG A 266 28.48 -0.42 -27.41
CA ARG A 266 29.84 0.10 -27.66
C ARG A 266 29.94 1.24 -28.69
N SER A 267 29.07 1.26 -29.69
CA SER A 267 29.10 2.27 -30.76
C SER A 267 28.16 3.46 -30.52
N LYS A 268 27.51 3.54 -29.36
CA LYS A 268 26.49 4.55 -29.04
C LYS A 268 26.98 5.46 -27.92
N ALA A 269 27.38 6.69 -28.29
CA ALA A 269 27.99 7.65 -27.37
C ALA A 269 27.10 8.00 -26.17
N HIS A 270 25.78 8.00 -26.34
CA HIS A 270 24.82 8.30 -25.26
C HIS A 270 24.73 7.22 -24.17
N TYR A 271 25.19 5.99 -24.44
CA TYR A 271 25.24 4.90 -23.46
C TYR A 271 26.65 4.66 -22.89
N ALA A 272 27.53 5.66 -22.94
CA ALA A 272 28.91 5.52 -22.49
C ALA A 272 29.00 5.17 -20.99
N ALA A 273 28.16 5.79 -20.15
CA ALA A 273 28.12 5.56 -18.72
C ALA A 273 27.65 4.13 -18.38
N GLU A 274 26.58 3.67 -19.03
CA GLU A 274 26.06 2.30 -18.88
C GLU A 274 27.09 1.27 -19.34
N THR A 275 27.79 1.55 -20.45
CA THR A 275 28.86 0.68 -20.95
C THR A 275 30.02 0.58 -19.95
N GLU A 276 30.37 1.67 -19.28
CA GLU A 276 31.40 1.68 -18.23
C GLU A 276 30.96 0.90 -16.99
N ILE A 277 29.72 1.09 -16.53
CA ILE A 277 29.14 0.33 -15.41
C ILE A 277 29.16 -1.17 -15.72
N LEU A 278 28.73 -1.57 -16.92
CA LEU A 278 28.76 -2.97 -17.35
C LEU A 278 30.19 -3.52 -17.40
N ARG A 279 31.20 -2.74 -17.82
CA ARG A 279 32.60 -3.18 -17.82
C ARG A 279 33.17 -3.33 -16.41
N ALA A 280 32.79 -2.45 -15.50
CA ALA A 280 33.12 -2.55 -14.08
C ALA A 280 32.41 -3.72 -13.38
N GLY A 281 31.39 -4.30 -14.03
CA GLY A 281 30.65 -5.45 -13.56
C GLY A 281 29.40 -5.11 -12.76
N GLY A 282 28.95 -3.86 -12.80
CA GLY A 282 27.69 -3.43 -12.19
C GLY A 282 26.48 -3.63 -13.11
N ILE A 283 25.30 -3.29 -12.57
CA ILE A 283 24.03 -3.27 -13.29
C ILE A 283 23.61 -1.80 -13.44
N PRO A 284 23.47 -1.27 -14.68
CA PRO A 284 22.97 0.08 -14.90
C PRO A 284 21.57 0.28 -14.32
N GLN A 285 21.26 1.48 -13.81
CA GLN A 285 19.93 1.78 -13.26
C GLN A 285 18.81 1.58 -14.29
N ASN A 286 19.12 1.80 -15.57
CA ASN A 286 18.23 1.59 -16.71
C ASN A 286 18.29 0.19 -17.32
N ALA A 287 18.90 -0.80 -16.67
CA ALA A 287 19.09 -2.14 -17.26
C ALA A 287 17.78 -2.76 -17.78
N LEU A 288 16.65 -2.53 -17.09
CA LEU A 288 15.35 -3.04 -17.54
C LEU A 288 14.86 -2.44 -18.86
N SER A 289 15.14 -1.16 -19.15
CA SER A 289 14.80 -0.56 -20.44
C SER A 289 15.74 -1.02 -21.56
N LEU A 290 16.87 -1.64 -21.20
CA LEU A 290 17.83 -2.24 -22.11
C LEU A 290 17.70 -3.77 -22.15
N LEU A 291 16.69 -4.37 -21.50
CA LEU A 291 16.49 -5.82 -21.40
C LEU A 291 16.67 -6.56 -22.75
N PRO A 292 16.10 -6.11 -23.88
CA PRO A 292 16.24 -6.80 -25.16
C PRO A 292 17.68 -6.88 -25.70
N LEU A 293 18.60 -6.05 -25.21
CA LEU A 293 20.01 -6.08 -25.57
C LEU A 293 20.76 -7.21 -24.84
N PHE A 294 20.29 -7.56 -23.64
CA PHE A 294 20.89 -8.61 -22.81
C PHE A 294 20.26 -9.98 -23.09
N VAL A 295 18.94 -10.02 -23.28
CA VAL A 295 18.14 -11.23 -23.53
C VAL A 295 17.53 -11.15 -24.92
N ARG A 296 17.90 -12.08 -25.82
CA ARG A 296 17.36 -12.11 -27.19
C ARG A 296 16.02 -12.83 -27.32
N ASN A 297 15.72 -13.79 -26.45
CA ASN A 297 14.47 -14.57 -26.49
C ASN A 297 13.31 -13.76 -25.92
N GLU A 298 12.13 -13.83 -26.55
CA GLU A 298 10.89 -13.14 -26.14
C GLU A 298 10.24 -13.76 -24.89
N ILE A 299 10.97 -13.79 -23.77
CA ILE A 299 10.49 -14.31 -22.49
C ILE A 299 9.57 -13.29 -21.82
N THR A 300 8.40 -13.74 -21.37
CA THR A 300 7.36 -13.00 -20.65
C THR A 300 7.02 -13.69 -19.33
N PHE A 301 6.03 -13.16 -18.61
CA PHE A 301 5.47 -13.82 -17.44
C PHE A 301 4.87 -15.21 -17.75
N LEU A 302 4.37 -15.43 -18.98
CA LEU A 302 3.75 -16.70 -19.36
C LEU A 302 4.73 -17.88 -19.39
N ASP A 303 6.03 -17.60 -19.55
CA ASP A 303 7.10 -18.60 -19.54
C ASP A 303 7.48 -19.05 -18.12
N TYR A 304 7.01 -18.34 -17.08
CA TYR A 304 7.13 -18.76 -15.69
C TYR A 304 6.02 -19.73 -15.27
N LEU A 305 4.93 -19.80 -16.04
CA LEU A 305 3.81 -20.70 -15.77
C LEU A 305 4.12 -22.10 -16.31
N PRO A 306 3.85 -23.18 -15.54
CA PRO A 306 3.91 -24.53 -16.09
C PRO A 306 2.90 -24.73 -17.23
N GLU A 307 3.11 -25.74 -18.06
CA GLU A 307 2.25 -26.01 -19.23
C GLU A 307 0.79 -26.32 -18.84
N ASP A 308 0.59 -26.93 -17.67
CA ASP A 308 -0.73 -27.30 -17.14
C ASP A 308 -1.37 -26.21 -16.26
N ALA A 309 -0.77 -25.02 -16.18
CA ALA A 309 -1.32 -23.87 -15.48
C ALA A 309 -2.68 -23.46 -16.07
N LEU A 310 -3.61 -23.08 -15.20
CA LEU A 310 -4.91 -22.57 -15.64
C LEU A 310 -4.80 -21.10 -16.03
N ILE A 311 -5.46 -20.70 -17.12
CA ILE A 311 -5.50 -19.30 -17.56
C ILE A 311 -6.95 -18.86 -17.63
N ILE A 312 -7.30 -17.80 -16.92
CA ILE A 312 -8.63 -17.19 -16.93
C ILE A 312 -8.52 -15.84 -17.62
N LEU A 313 -9.29 -15.63 -18.69
CA LEU A 313 -9.37 -14.35 -19.38
C LEU A 313 -10.71 -13.70 -19.03
N ASP A 314 -10.68 -12.66 -18.19
CA ASP A 314 -11.87 -11.90 -17.79
C ASP A 314 -12.18 -10.80 -18.82
N GLU A 315 -13.24 -11.00 -19.61
CA GLU A 315 -13.60 -10.18 -20.77
C GLU A 315 -12.49 -10.11 -21.86
N PRO A 316 -12.25 -11.20 -22.62
CA PRO A 316 -11.18 -11.26 -23.63
C PRO A 316 -11.18 -10.10 -24.64
N SER A 317 -12.35 -9.63 -25.06
CA SER A 317 -12.44 -8.47 -25.97
C SER A 317 -11.88 -7.19 -25.35
N ARG A 318 -12.10 -6.96 -24.05
CA ARG A 318 -11.57 -5.78 -23.34
C ARG A 318 -10.07 -5.92 -23.09
N ILE A 319 -9.62 -7.13 -22.75
CA ILE A 319 -8.20 -7.47 -22.63
C ILE A 319 -7.46 -7.14 -23.94
N GLU A 320 -8.02 -7.56 -25.08
CA GLU A 320 -7.44 -7.28 -26.40
C GLU A 320 -7.39 -5.78 -26.72
N GLU A 321 -8.47 -5.04 -26.43
CA GLU A 321 -8.52 -3.59 -26.64
C GLU A 321 -7.49 -2.86 -25.77
N SER A 322 -7.40 -3.22 -24.49
CA SER A 322 -6.41 -2.67 -23.57
C SER A 322 -4.98 -3.02 -23.98
N ALA A 323 -4.73 -4.24 -24.47
CA ALA A 323 -3.43 -4.63 -25.02
C ALA A 323 -3.03 -3.76 -26.21
N ARG A 324 -3.96 -3.53 -27.17
CA ARG A 324 -3.71 -2.65 -28.33
C ARG A 324 -3.42 -1.21 -27.91
N PHE A 325 -4.16 -0.68 -26.94
CA PHE A 325 -3.94 0.66 -26.42
C PHE A 325 -2.58 0.80 -25.74
N ALA A 326 -2.23 -0.13 -24.84
CA ALA A 326 -0.94 -0.15 -24.17
C ALA A 326 0.23 -0.25 -25.16
N PHE A 327 0.09 -1.11 -26.18
CA PHE A 327 1.09 -1.24 -27.24
C PHE A 327 1.25 0.03 -28.07
N SER A 328 0.15 0.68 -28.49
CA SER A 328 0.21 1.95 -29.24
C SER A 328 0.92 3.05 -28.44
N ARG A 329 0.54 3.22 -27.17
CA ARG A 329 1.19 4.19 -26.27
C ARG A 329 2.69 3.93 -26.15
N PHE A 330 3.06 2.66 -26.00
CA PHE A 330 4.46 2.25 -25.92
C PHE A 330 5.23 2.56 -27.22
N THR A 331 4.65 2.24 -28.38
CA THR A 331 5.28 2.50 -29.68
C THR A 331 5.42 3.99 -29.98
N ASP A 332 4.44 4.80 -29.59
CA ASP A 332 4.48 6.25 -29.76
C ASP A 332 5.60 6.87 -28.90
N ASN A 333 5.65 6.49 -27.60
CA ASN A 333 6.72 6.91 -26.70
C ASN A 333 8.11 6.47 -27.20
N LEU A 334 8.23 5.25 -27.73
CA LEU A 334 9.49 4.76 -28.28
C LEU A 334 9.88 5.53 -29.53
N ALA A 335 8.93 5.84 -30.41
CA ALA A 335 9.19 6.65 -31.58
C ALA A 335 9.77 8.01 -31.15
N ASP A 336 9.17 8.71 -30.20
CA ASP A 336 9.68 10.00 -29.71
C ASP A 336 11.12 9.91 -29.18
N VAL A 337 11.42 8.88 -28.38
CA VAL A 337 12.76 8.65 -27.80
C VAL A 337 13.80 8.25 -28.87
N LEU A 338 13.39 7.56 -29.93
CA LEU A 338 14.26 7.28 -31.08
C LEU A 338 14.52 8.54 -31.92
N HIS A 339 13.51 9.39 -32.13
CA HIS A 339 13.66 10.65 -32.85
C HIS A 339 14.56 11.66 -32.11
N SER A 340 14.52 11.67 -30.77
CA SER A 340 15.43 12.49 -29.96
C SER A 340 16.88 11.94 -29.93
N GLY A 341 17.10 10.73 -30.45
CA GLY A 341 18.41 10.06 -30.45
C GLY A 341 18.83 9.47 -29.11
N GLU A 342 17.92 9.47 -28.11
CA GLU A 342 18.18 8.97 -26.76
C GLU A 342 17.88 7.47 -26.59
N GLY A 343 17.22 6.85 -27.58
CA GLY A 343 16.77 5.45 -27.54
C GLY A 343 17.64 4.45 -28.32
N HIS A 344 17.23 3.19 -28.23
CA HIS A 344 17.76 2.07 -29.00
C HIS A 344 16.64 1.27 -29.66
N GLU A 345 16.74 0.95 -30.96
CA GLU A 345 15.70 0.24 -31.72
C GLU A 345 15.26 -1.08 -31.08
N LEU A 346 16.20 -1.89 -30.57
CA LEU A 346 15.92 -3.11 -29.81
C LEU A 346 15.00 -2.91 -28.59
N GLN A 347 14.85 -1.70 -28.05
CA GLN A 347 13.87 -1.41 -27.00
C GLN A 347 12.43 -1.66 -27.46
N ALA A 348 12.14 -1.66 -28.77
CA ALA A 348 10.85 -2.10 -29.31
C ALA A 348 10.46 -3.50 -28.82
N GLY A 349 11.46 -4.33 -28.55
CA GLY A 349 11.26 -5.64 -27.97
C GLY A 349 10.98 -5.64 -26.49
N LEU A 350 10.75 -4.54 -25.76
CA LEU A 350 10.42 -4.57 -24.32
C LEU A 350 8.99 -5.04 -24.02
N LEU A 351 8.10 -4.84 -24.99
CA LEU A 351 6.68 -5.14 -24.90
C LEU A 351 6.27 -5.97 -26.12
N ASN A 352 5.70 -7.16 -25.89
CA ASN A 352 5.26 -8.03 -26.96
C ASN A 352 4.03 -7.45 -27.67
N ALA A 353 3.90 -7.76 -28.95
CA ALA A 353 2.72 -7.39 -29.72
C ALA A 353 1.45 -8.04 -29.12
N PRO A 354 0.29 -7.36 -29.17
CA PRO A 354 -0.97 -7.91 -28.67
C PRO A 354 -1.32 -9.26 -29.31
N SER A 355 -1.13 -9.42 -30.62
CA SER A 355 -1.43 -10.68 -31.34
C SER A 355 -0.60 -11.86 -30.84
N VAL A 356 0.68 -11.65 -30.57
CA VAL A 356 1.60 -12.68 -30.04
C VAL A 356 1.17 -13.08 -28.63
N THR A 357 0.85 -12.09 -27.79
CA THR A 357 0.42 -12.33 -26.41
C THR A 357 -0.92 -13.06 -26.37
N MET A 358 -1.91 -12.66 -27.17
CA MET A 358 -3.21 -13.35 -27.24
C MET A 358 -3.08 -14.78 -27.73
N ALA A 359 -2.18 -15.06 -28.68
CA ALA A 359 -1.90 -16.43 -29.12
C ALA A 359 -1.25 -17.28 -28.02
N ALA A 360 -0.37 -16.70 -27.20
CA ALA A 360 0.27 -17.40 -26.08
C ALA A 360 -0.70 -17.72 -24.92
N LEU A 361 -1.81 -16.97 -24.82
CA LEU A 361 -2.91 -17.20 -23.87
C LEU A 361 -3.91 -18.27 -24.36
N ASP A 362 -3.83 -18.69 -25.62
CA ASP A 362 -4.66 -19.76 -26.20
C ASP A 362 -4.10 -21.14 -25.83
N ARG A 363 -4.35 -21.58 -24.59
CA ARG A 363 -3.94 -22.89 -24.07
C ARG A 363 -5.15 -23.81 -23.90
N SER A 364 -4.89 -25.11 -23.86
CA SER A 364 -5.92 -26.12 -23.57
C SER A 364 -6.49 -26.03 -22.14
N SER A 365 -5.84 -25.28 -21.27
CA SER A 365 -6.25 -24.96 -19.89
C SER A 365 -6.84 -23.55 -19.75
N THR A 366 -7.16 -22.87 -20.85
CA THR A 366 -7.70 -21.51 -20.83
C THR A 366 -9.22 -21.49 -20.68
N ALA A 367 -9.77 -20.59 -19.86
CA ALA A 367 -11.18 -20.25 -19.80
C ALA A 367 -11.39 -18.77 -20.11
N MET A 368 -12.36 -18.48 -20.96
CA MET A 368 -12.75 -17.13 -21.35
C MET A 368 -14.09 -16.78 -20.72
N LEU A 369 -14.11 -15.77 -19.85
CA LEU A 369 -15.31 -15.34 -19.13
C LEU A 369 -15.92 -14.15 -19.86
N PHE A 370 -17.21 -14.26 -20.17
CA PHE A 370 -17.96 -13.24 -20.89
C PHE A 370 -19.18 -12.76 -20.10
N ALA A 371 -19.35 -11.45 -19.97
CA ALA A 371 -20.57 -10.84 -19.44
C ALA A 371 -21.77 -11.11 -20.34
N PHE A 372 -21.54 -11.10 -21.66
CA PHE A 372 -22.57 -11.27 -22.68
C PHE A 372 -22.12 -12.29 -23.71
N SER A 373 -23.07 -13.08 -24.22
CA SER A 373 -22.82 -14.02 -25.31
C SER A 373 -22.36 -13.26 -26.57
N ARG A 374 -21.05 -13.23 -26.80
CA ARG A 374 -20.43 -12.66 -28.00
C ARG A 374 -19.47 -13.69 -28.58
N SER A 375 -19.41 -13.76 -29.90
CA SER A 375 -18.37 -14.52 -30.58
C SER A 375 -17.04 -13.78 -30.45
N TYR A 376 -16.07 -14.39 -29.77
CA TYR A 376 -14.69 -13.92 -29.76
C TYR A 376 -13.91 -14.56 -30.93
N GLN A 377 -13.09 -13.78 -31.63
CA GLN A 377 -12.49 -14.23 -32.90
C GLN A 377 -11.08 -14.78 -32.76
N LEU A 378 -10.28 -14.26 -31.82
CA LEU A 378 -8.87 -14.66 -31.70
C LEU A 378 -8.71 -16.04 -31.08
N ILE A 379 -9.48 -16.34 -30.02
CA ILE A 379 -9.46 -17.62 -29.32
C ILE A 379 -10.83 -18.28 -29.47
N LYS A 380 -10.86 -19.48 -30.06
CA LYS A 380 -12.10 -20.22 -30.28
C LYS A 380 -12.34 -21.20 -29.13
N PRO A 381 -13.51 -21.16 -28.46
CA PRO A 381 -13.79 -22.12 -27.41
C PRO A 381 -14.08 -23.51 -27.99
N ASN A 382 -13.47 -24.54 -27.41
CA ASN A 382 -13.69 -25.94 -27.74
C ASN A 382 -14.99 -26.47 -27.10
N PHE A 383 -15.42 -25.89 -25.98
CA PHE A 383 -16.70 -26.15 -25.36
C PHE A 383 -17.23 -24.92 -24.65
N LEU A 384 -18.55 -24.86 -24.47
CA LEU A 384 -19.24 -23.76 -23.80
C LEU A 384 -19.82 -24.24 -22.47
N VAL A 385 -19.74 -23.35 -21.48
CA VAL A 385 -20.32 -23.51 -20.14
C VAL A 385 -21.19 -22.29 -19.87
N LYS A 386 -22.43 -22.50 -19.42
CA LYS A 386 -23.38 -21.42 -19.16
C LYS A 386 -23.98 -21.56 -17.78
N PHE A 387 -23.61 -20.64 -16.89
CA PHE A 387 -24.18 -20.58 -15.56
C PHE A 387 -25.51 -19.81 -15.57
N ASP A 388 -26.48 -20.27 -14.78
CA ASP A 388 -27.59 -19.43 -14.33
C ASP A 388 -27.19 -18.78 -13.00
N SER A 389 -26.96 -17.46 -13.03
CA SER A 389 -26.60 -16.69 -11.84
C SER A 389 -27.23 -15.30 -11.86
N ARG A 390 -27.48 -14.73 -10.67
CA ARG A 390 -28.08 -13.39 -10.52
C ARG A 390 -27.30 -12.56 -9.50
N GLN A 391 -27.21 -11.27 -9.76
CA GLN A 391 -26.67 -10.32 -8.78
C GLN A 391 -27.74 -9.96 -7.76
N ILE A 392 -27.33 -9.79 -6.51
CA ILE A 392 -28.24 -9.35 -5.44
C ILE A 392 -28.28 -7.82 -5.41
N SER A 393 -29.48 -7.28 -5.29
CA SER A 393 -29.71 -5.83 -5.20
C SER A 393 -29.30 -5.30 -3.83
N ARG A 394 -28.89 -4.03 -3.77
CA ARG A 394 -28.59 -3.38 -2.49
C ARG A 394 -29.86 -3.06 -1.72
N TYR A 395 -29.81 -3.25 -0.40
CA TYR A 395 -30.91 -2.97 0.52
C TYR A 395 -30.88 -1.51 1.02
N VAL A 396 -30.92 -0.54 0.08
CA VAL A 396 -30.75 0.91 0.34
C VAL A 396 -31.88 1.54 1.19
N GLN A 397 -33.05 0.88 1.33
CA GLN A 397 -34.24 1.44 1.98
C GLN A 397 -34.93 0.51 2.99
N GLY A 398 -34.19 -0.36 3.67
CA GLY A 398 -34.61 -0.90 4.96
C GLY A 398 -34.78 -2.41 5.03
N ASP A 399 -34.71 -2.87 6.27
CA ASP A 399 -34.72 -4.26 6.71
C ASP A 399 -35.97 -5.03 6.23
N THR A 400 -37.04 -4.31 5.85
CA THR A 400 -38.27 -4.88 5.28
C THR A 400 -38.08 -5.49 3.89
N ALA A 401 -37.30 -4.86 3.01
CA ALA A 401 -37.02 -5.41 1.68
C ALA A 401 -36.18 -6.69 1.77
N LEU A 402 -35.19 -6.69 2.67
CA LEU A 402 -34.40 -7.89 2.99
C LEU A 402 -35.29 -9.00 3.54
N ARG A 403 -36.20 -8.68 4.47
CA ARG A 403 -37.17 -9.65 5.01
C ARG A 403 -38.04 -10.28 3.91
N ASP A 404 -38.53 -9.46 2.98
CA ASP A 404 -39.40 -9.92 1.90
C ASP A 404 -38.64 -10.83 0.91
N ASP A 405 -37.38 -10.51 0.59
CA ASP A 405 -36.51 -11.35 -0.23
C ASP A 405 -36.16 -12.68 0.47
N ILE A 406 -35.82 -12.64 1.77
CA ILE A 406 -35.61 -13.85 2.58
C ILE A 406 -36.88 -14.71 2.59
N GLY A 407 -38.06 -14.09 2.71
CA GLY A 407 -39.35 -14.77 2.61
C GLY A 407 -39.53 -15.47 1.26
N LEU A 408 -39.20 -14.80 0.15
CA LEU A 408 -39.27 -15.36 -1.20
C LEU A 408 -38.29 -16.52 -1.40
N TRP A 409 -37.04 -16.38 -0.94
CA TRP A 409 -36.04 -17.43 -0.97
C TRP A 409 -36.49 -18.65 -0.17
N ARG A 410 -37.05 -18.44 1.03
CA ARG A 410 -37.59 -19.51 1.87
C ARG A 410 -38.73 -20.27 1.17
N GLN A 411 -39.66 -19.57 0.52
CA GLN A 411 -40.74 -20.18 -0.25
C GLN A 411 -40.23 -21.02 -1.43
N LYS A 412 -39.17 -20.56 -2.09
CA LYS A 412 -38.53 -21.29 -3.20
C LYS A 412 -37.57 -22.39 -2.74
N GLY A 413 -37.37 -22.55 -1.43
CA GLY A 413 -36.50 -23.58 -0.84
C GLY A 413 -35.01 -23.29 -1.02
N TYR A 414 -34.61 -22.02 -0.97
CA TYR A 414 -33.22 -21.61 -1.02
C TYR A 414 -32.54 -21.72 0.33
N SER A 415 -31.23 -21.95 0.28
CA SER A 415 -30.32 -21.74 1.40
C SER A 415 -29.81 -20.30 1.32
N VAL A 416 -29.84 -19.57 2.43
CA VAL A 416 -29.52 -18.14 2.50
C VAL A 416 -28.36 -17.93 3.47
N LEU A 417 -27.27 -17.38 2.95
CA LEU A 417 -26.09 -17.03 3.73
C LEU A 417 -25.95 -15.52 3.81
N LEU A 418 -25.99 -14.96 5.02
CA LEU A 418 -25.85 -13.52 5.26
C LEU A 418 -24.45 -13.24 5.85
N CYS A 419 -23.53 -12.76 5.02
CA CYS A 419 -22.14 -12.44 5.40
C CYS A 419 -22.06 -11.01 5.92
N ALA A 420 -22.25 -10.81 7.23
CA ALA A 420 -22.44 -9.50 7.84
C ALA A 420 -21.20 -8.98 8.61
N GLY A 421 -20.07 -9.71 8.55
CA GLY A 421 -18.83 -9.29 9.20
C GLY A 421 -19.02 -8.99 10.70
N ARG A 422 -18.48 -7.84 11.14
CA ARG A 422 -18.63 -7.38 12.54
C ARG A 422 -20.07 -7.03 12.95
N HIS A 423 -20.99 -6.93 11.99
CA HIS A 423 -22.39 -6.55 12.22
C HIS A 423 -23.33 -7.76 12.33
N ALA A 424 -22.79 -8.99 12.38
CA ALA A 424 -23.57 -10.23 12.41
C ALA A 424 -24.60 -10.29 13.55
N GLU A 425 -24.19 -10.00 14.79
CA GLU A 425 -25.10 -9.99 15.96
C GLU A 425 -26.20 -8.94 15.82
N ARG A 426 -25.84 -7.75 15.30
CA ARG A 426 -26.82 -6.68 15.08
C ARG A 426 -27.84 -7.06 14.00
N LEU A 427 -27.40 -7.72 12.93
CA LEU A 427 -28.30 -8.20 11.89
C LEU A 427 -29.26 -9.26 12.42
N HIS A 428 -28.80 -10.10 13.36
CA HIS A 428 -29.65 -11.06 14.05
C HIS A 428 -30.77 -10.38 14.83
N ASP A 429 -30.44 -9.37 15.64
CA ASP A 429 -31.44 -8.62 16.42
C ASP A 429 -32.50 -7.99 15.49
N ILE A 430 -32.07 -7.34 14.41
CA ILE A 430 -32.95 -6.72 13.41
C ILE A 430 -33.88 -7.76 12.76
N LEU A 431 -33.34 -8.91 12.34
CA LEU A 431 -34.13 -9.95 11.70
C LEU A 431 -35.09 -10.63 12.68
N SER A 432 -34.68 -10.79 13.94
CA SER A 432 -35.53 -11.31 15.01
C SER A 432 -36.73 -10.39 15.28
N ASP A 433 -36.51 -9.08 15.35
CA ASP A 433 -37.59 -8.08 15.48
C ASP A 433 -38.58 -8.12 14.30
N LEU A 434 -38.11 -8.55 13.13
CA LEU A 434 -38.91 -8.74 11.92
C LEU A 434 -39.53 -10.14 11.78
N GLY A 435 -39.34 -11.01 12.77
CA GLY A 435 -39.90 -12.37 12.81
C GLY A 435 -39.12 -13.41 12.00
N ILE A 436 -37.85 -13.16 11.67
CA ILE A 436 -36.96 -14.10 11.00
C ILE A 436 -35.93 -14.61 12.01
N GLU A 437 -36.04 -15.88 12.39
CA GLU A 437 -35.00 -16.56 13.16
C GLU A 437 -33.88 -17.05 12.23
N ALA A 438 -32.68 -16.47 12.39
CA ALA A 438 -31.47 -16.88 11.68
C ALA A 438 -30.30 -16.99 12.66
N PRO A 439 -29.72 -18.18 12.90
CA PRO A 439 -28.60 -18.35 13.81
C PRO A 439 -27.34 -17.61 13.32
N VAL A 440 -26.51 -17.17 14.27
CA VAL A 440 -25.23 -16.50 14.02
C VAL A 440 -24.07 -17.46 14.24
N THR A 441 -23.10 -17.47 13.33
CA THR A 441 -21.80 -18.11 13.52
C THR A 441 -20.67 -17.15 13.13
N GLN A 442 -19.51 -17.22 13.78
CA GLN A 442 -18.38 -16.37 13.39
C GLN A 442 -17.77 -16.81 12.06
N LYS A 443 -17.70 -18.12 11.80
CA LYS A 443 -17.15 -18.71 10.58
C LYS A 443 -17.96 -19.92 10.16
N LEU A 444 -18.19 -20.09 8.86
CA LEU A 444 -18.81 -21.29 8.32
C LEU A 444 -17.76 -22.39 8.19
N GLY A 445 -17.72 -23.31 9.15
CA GLY A 445 -16.77 -24.45 9.20
C GLY A 445 -17.36 -25.78 8.70
N ARG A 446 -18.57 -25.75 8.11
CA ARG A 446 -19.29 -26.92 7.59
C ARG A 446 -19.96 -26.59 6.27
N ASP A 447 -20.28 -27.62 5.49
CA ASP A 447 -21.05 -27.47 4.26
C ASP A 447 -22.41 -26.78 4.50
N ILE A 448 -22.85 -26.03 3.47
CA ILE A 448 -24.14 -25.34 3.47
C ILE A 448 -25.26 -26.38 3.49
N VAL A 449 -26.11 -26.31 4.51
CA VAL A 449 -27.28 -27.20 4.63
C VAL A 449 -28.43 -26.65 3.82
N GLU A 450 -29.11 -27.55 3.11
CA GLU A 450 -30.21 -27.19 2.23
C GLU A 450 -31.35 -26.54 3.02
N ARG A 451 -31.81 -25.38 2.52
CA ARG A 451 -32.92 -24.58 3.10
C ARG A 451 -32.59 -23.93 4.44
N GLU A 452 -31.32 -23.90 4.83
CA GLU A 452 -30.85 -23.18 6.01
C GLU A 452 -30.73 -21.68 5.73
N ILE A 453 -31.08 -20.85 6.71
CA ILE A 453 -30.79 -19.41 6.74
C ILE A 453 -29.81 -19.18 7.87
N ILE A 454 -28.64 -18.61 7.59
CA ILE A 454 -27.60 -18.41 8.59
C ILE A 454 -26.89 -17.08 8.39
N ILE A 455 -26.56 -16.43 9.50
CA ILE A 455 -25.76 -15.20 9.53
C ILE A 455 -24.34 -15.58 9.91
N THR A 456 -23.37 -15.03 9.18
CA THR A 456 -21.95 -15.24 9.45
C THR A 456 -21.20 -13.96 9.75
N GLY A 457 -20.22 -14.06 10.64
CA GLY A 457 -19.20 -13.03 10.89
C GLY A 457 -18.11 -12.97 9.81
N GLN A 458 -18.19 -13.82 8.78
CA GLN A 458 -17.35 -13.74 7.60
C GLN A 458 -17.82 -12.63 6.68
N THR A 459 -16.90 -12.17 5.85
CA THR A 459 -17.13 -11.16 4.83
C THR A 459 -16.79 -11.75 3.47
N ILE A 460 -17.56 -11.31 2.47
CA ILE A 460 -17.32 -11.58 1.06
C ILE A 460 -17.41 -10.25 0.32
N PRO A 461 -16.82 -10.12 -0.88
CA PRO A 461 -16.77 -8.82 -1.55
C PRO A 461 -18.14 -8.33 -1.98
N ARG A 462 -18.95 -9.22 -2.58
CA ARG A 462 -20.30 -8.93 -3.07
C ARG A 462 -21.19 -10.17 -2.99
N GLY A 463 -22.48 -9.94 -2.86
CA GLY A 463 -23.50 -10.97 -2.83
C GLY A 463 -23.85 -11.51 -4.22
N PHE A 464 -24.26 -12.77 -4.25
CA PHE A 464 -24.64 -13.47 -5.47
C PHE A 464 -25.72 -14.53 -5.21
N GLU A 465 -26.46 -14.87 -6.27
CA GLU A 465 -27.45 -15.95 -6.29
C GLU A 465 -27.10 -16.99 -7.37
N TYR A 466 -27.25 -18.27 -7.03
CA TYR A 466 -27.26 -19.40 -7.97
C TYR A 466 -28.63 -20.09 -7.91
N PRO A 467 -29.57 -19.77 -8.83
CA PRO A 467 -30.90 -20.38 -8.84
C PRO A 467 -30.90 -21.90 -8.97
N GLU A 468 -30.02 -22.47 -9.82
CA GLU A 468 -29.88 -23.92 -10.01
C GLU A 468 -29.46 -24.65 -8.73
N LEU A 469 -28.61 -24.00 -7.91
CA LEU A 469 -28.14 -24.52 -6.64
C LEU A 469 -29.05 -24.14 -5.47
N ARG A 470 -30.08 -23.31 -5.72
CA ARG A 470 -30.95 -22.70 -4.71
C ARG A 470 -30.14 -22.06 -3.58
N LEU A 471 -29.13 -21.28 -3.95
CA LEU A 471 -28.26 -20.57 -3.02
C LEU A 471 -28.38 -19.06 -3.22
N ALA A 472 -28.58 -18.32 -2.14
CA ALA A 472 -28.44 -16.87 -2.09
C ALA A 472 -27.40 -16.49 -1.03
N VAL A 473 -26.42 -15.68 -1.41
CA VAL A 473 -25.37 -15.20 -0.50
C VAL A 473 -25.39 -13.68 -0.51
N VAL A 474 -25.69 -13.03 0.61
CA VAL A 474 -25.75 -11.57 0.73
C VAL A 474 -24.52 -11.09 1.48
N SER A 475 -23.82 -10.07 0.98
CA SER A 475 -22.64 -9.51 1.64
C SER A 475 -22.95 -8.25 2.45
N GLU A 476 -21.97 -7.82 3.24
CA GLU A 476 -22.00 -6.56 3.98
C GLU A 476 -22.25 -5.36 3.04
N TYR A 477 -21.76 -5.42 1.80
CA TYR A 477 -21.97 -4.38 0.80
C TYR A 477 -23.45 -4.22 0.42
N GLU A 478 -24.18 -5.32 0.21
CA GLU A 478 -25.61 -5.23 -0.11
C GLU A 478 -26.45 -4.84 1.11
N LEU A 479 -26.03 -5.26 2.32
CA LEU A 479 -26.74 -4.99 3.57
C LEU A 479 -26.57 -3.55 4.06
N PHE A 480 -25.33 -3.03 4.07
CA PHE A 480 -24.99 -1.76 4.73
C PHE A 480 -24.32 -0.76 3.79
N GLY A 481 -23.90 -1.20 2.59
CA GLY A 481 -23.31 -0.30 1.60
C GLY A 481 -21.87 0.10 1.82
N SER A 482 -21.20 -0.46 2.84
CA SER A 482 -19.76 -0.35 3.04
C SER A 482 -19.02 -1.20 2.00
N GLU A 483 -18.05 -0.61 1.30
CA GLU A 483 -17.13 -1.40 0.47
C GLU A 483 -16.22 -2.23 1.39
N TYR A 484 -16.17 -3.54 1.12
CA TYR A 484 -15.22 -4.43 1.78
C TYR A 484 -13.79 -3.94 1.51
N ARG A 485 -13.00 -3.75 2.56
CA ARG A 485 -11.54 -3.61 2.48
C ARG A 485 -10.89 -4.63 3.41
N PRO A 486 -10.00 -5.50 2.90
CA PRO A 486 -9.26 -6.41 3.76
C PRO A 486 -8.42 -5.62 4.77
N GLU A 487 -8.19 -6.21 5.94
CA GLU A 487 -7.22 -5.70 6.90
C GLU A 487 -5.84 -5.65 6.23
N ALA A 488 -5.36 -4.46 5.89
CA ALA A 488 -3.93 -4.28 5.72
C ALA A 488 -3.29 -4.65 7.06
N LYS A 489 -2.40 -5.67 7.08
CA LYS A 489 -1.55 -5.92 8.23
C LYS A 489 -0.93 -4.57 8.62
N PRO A 490 -0.99 -4.16 9.90
CA PRO A 490 -0.37 -2.91 10.31
C PRO A 490 1.13 -2.99 9.99
N THR A 491 1.55 -2.32 8.92
CA THR A 491 2.96 -2.00 8.76
C THR A 491 3.27 -1.10 9.93
N LYS A 492 4.14 -1.56 10.83
CA LYS A 492 4.71 -0.71 11.86
C LYS A 492 5.42 0.42 11.12
N SER A 493 4.75 1.56 10.97
CA SER A 493 5.40 2.81 10.56
C SER A 493 6.12 3.31 11.79
N PRO A 494 7.45 3.17 11.89
CA PRO A 494 8.12 3.55 13.11
C PRO A 494 8.39 5.05 13.04
N HIS A 495 8.10 5.73 14.14
CA HIS A 495 8.31 7.15 14.33
C HIS A 495 9.66 7.64 13.78
N ASN A 496 9.62 8.72 12.97
CA ASN A 496 10.78 9.50 12.56
C ASN A 496 11.57 9.99 13.78
N ARG A 497 12.55 9.20 14.25
CA ARG A 497 13.68 9.74 14.99
C ARG A 497 14.71 10.15 13.96
N LEU A 498 14.80 11.46 13.72
CA LEU A 498 15.90 12.10 12.98
C LEU A 498 17.23 11.52 13.47
N THR A 499 17.87 10.70 12.63
CA THR A 499 19.20 10.15 12.85
C THR A 499 20.24 11.23 12.54
N LEU A 500 21.16 11.43 13.48
CA LEU A 500 22.17 12.51 13.52
C LEU A 500 23.38 12.27 12.60
N TYR A 501 23.29 11.44 11.56
CA TYR A 501 24.48 10.88 10.87
C TYR A 501 24.72 11.36 9.43
N ASP A 502 23.88 12.22 8.85
CA ASP A 502 24.02 12.64 7.44
C ASP A 502 24.74 14.00 7.27
N LEU A 503 26.03 14.06 7.59
CA LEU A 503 26.88 15.22 7.29
C LEU A 503 27.78 14.95 6.07
N SER A 504 27.47 15.60 4.95
CA SER A 504 28.30 15.58 3.74
C SER A 504 29.24 16.79 3.67
N VAL A 505 30.42 16.63 3.07
CA VAL A 505 31.36 17.74 2.84
C VAL A 505 30.65 18.83 2.04
N GLY A 506 30.61 20.03 2.60
CA GLY A 506 29.87 21.16 2.04
C GLY A 506 28.58 21.50 2.79
N ASP A 507 28.06 20.61 3.64
CA ASP A 507 26.84 20.88 4.41
C ASP A 507 27.02 22.07 5.36
N LEU A 508 25.94 22.82 5.56
CA LEU A 508 25.88 23.87 6.58
C LEU A 508 25.58 23.24 7.94
N VAL A 509 26.33 23.68 8.95
CA VAL A 509 26.34 23.10 10.27
C VAL A 509 26.31 24.20 11.31
N VAL A 510 25.53 24.04 12.37
CA VAL A 510 25.45 24.96 13.49
C VAL A 510 26.26 24.41 14.66
N HIS A 511 27.27 25.16 15.09
CA HIS A 511 27.95 24.92 16.36
C HIS A 511 27.30 25.79 17.46
N GLU A 512 26.99 25.20 18.62
CA GLU A 512 26.30 25.86 19.73
C GLU A 512 26.94 27.21 20.13
N ALA A 513 28.28 27.28 20.18
CA ALA A 513 29.01 28.47 20.62
C ALA A 513 29.46 29.41 19.48
N HIS A 514 29.61 28.90 18.25
CA HIS A 514 30.32 29.59 17.17
C HIS A 514 29.43 29.89 15.95
N GLY A 515 28.22 29.31 15.91
CA GLY A 515 27.23 29.58 14.87
C GLY A 515 27.41 28.73 13.63
N ILE A 516 26.86 29.24 12.52
CA ILE A 516 26.77 28.52 11.24
C ILE A 516 28.14 28.46 10.56
N GLY A 517 28.69 27.26 10.42
CA GLY A 517 29.88 26.94 9.64
C GLY A 517 29.56 25.96 8.51
N ARG A 518 30.55 25.63 7.70
CA ARG A 518 30.47 24.63 6.62
C ARG A 518 31.35 23.44 6.98
N PHE A 519 30.81 22.24 6.92
CA PHE A 519 31.59 21.03 7.16
C PHE A 519 32.57 20.78 6.02
N THR A 520 33.86 20.69 6.32
CA THR A 520 34.91 20.46 5.30
C THR A 520 35.49 19.05 5.34
N GLY A 521 35.28 18.30 6.42
CA GLY A 521 35.67 16.90 6.54
C GLY A 521 36.13 16.52 7.95
N VAL A 522 36.76 15.36 8.07
CA VAL A 522 37.41 14.91 9.30
C VAL A 522 38.92 14.94 9.09
N SER A 523 39.65 15.53 10.05
CA SER A 523 41.10 15.63 10.03
C SER A 523 41.69 14.96 11.27
N THR A 524 42.65 14.08 11.06
CA THR A 524 43.37 13.42 12.15
C THR A 524 44.53 14.32 12.56
N LEU A 525 44.48 14.88 13.77
CA LEU A 525 45.52 15.74 14.32
C LEU A 525 46.21 15.04 15.50
N THR A 526 47.53 15.18 15.58
CA THR A 526 48.31 14.68 16.72
C THR A 526 48.65 15.88 17.62
N VAL A 527 48.01 15.95 18.78
CA VAL A 527 48.22 16.99 19.79
C VAL A 527 48.68 16.31 21.07
N ASP A 528 49.78 16.78 21.68
CA ASP A 528 50.38 16.21 22.90
C ASP A 528 50.63 14.69 22.84
N GLY A 529 51.09 14.19 21.68
CA GLY A 529 51.45 12.78 21.49
C GLY A 529 50.27 11.81 21.40
N LYS A 530 49.03 12.29 21.35
CA LYS A 530 47.82 11.48 21.10
C LYS A 530 47.20 11.87 19.77
N THR A 531 47.05 10.88 18.90
CA THR A 531 46.36 11.01 17.62
C THR A 531 44.85 10.95 17.85
N ARG A 532 44.14 12.00 17.45
CA ARG A 532 42.67 12.08 17.56
C ARG A 532 42.08 12.64 16.27
N ASP A 533 40.86 12.20 15.97
CA ASP A 533 40.08 12.73 14.86
C ASP A 533 39.29 13.96 15.28
N TYR A 534 39.31 14.97 14.42
CA TYR A 534 38.61 16.23 14.60
C TYR A 534 37.73 16.51 13.40
N ILE A 535 36.50 16.92 13.65
CA ILE A 535 35.60 17.49 12.66
C ILE A 535 36.10 18.89 12.31
N GLU A 536 36.32 19.15 11.03
CA GLU A 536 36.73 20.45 10.53
C GLU A 536 35.50 21.24 10.02
N LEU A 537 35.29 22.42 10.61
CA LEU A 537 34.28 23.38 10.16
C LEU A 537 34.96 24.66 9.65
N CYS A 538 34.57 25.11 8.47
CA CYS A 538 34.99 26.40 7.90
C CYS A 538 33.94 27.48 8.13
N TYR A 539 34.39 28.64 8.58
CA TYR A 539 33.60 29.83 8.85
C TYR A 539 33.89 30.92 7.80
N ARG A 540 33.26 32.10 7.97
CA ARG A 540 33.49 33.25 7.09
C ARG A 540 34.98 33.63 7.09
N ASP A 541 35.46 34.22 6.00
CA ASP A 541 36.86 34.65 5.80
C ASP A 541 37.89 33.51 5.79
N GLY A 542 37.45 32.24 5.77
CA GLY A 542 38.33 31.06 5.71
C GLY A 542 38.80 30.54 7.07
N ASP A 543 38.26 31.06 8.17
CA ASP A 543 38.60 30.62 9.53
C ASP A 543 38.15 29.16 9.76
N LYS A 544 39.01 28.33 10.34
CA LYS A 544 38.73 26.90 10.60
C LYS A 544 38.59 26.61 12.08
N LEU A 545 37.63 25.76 12.43
CA LEU A 545 37.40 25.23 13.77
C LEU A 545 37.51 23.71 13.75
N PHE A 546 38.35 23.16 14.63
CA PHE A 546 38.53 21.72 14.81
C PHE A 546 37.80 21.27 16.08
N ILE A 547 36.82 20.40 15.92
CA ILE A 547 35.98 19.90 17.02
C ILE A 547 36.32 18.43 17.25
N PRO A 548 36.77 18.05 18.46
CA PRO A 548 36.97 16.65 18.81
C PRO A 548 35.70 15.81 18.59
N THR A 549 35.81 14.58 18.10
CA THR A 549 34.65 13.70 17.85
C THR A 549 33.82 13.43 19.13
N ASP A 550 34.40 13.52 20.32
CA ASP A 550 33.69 13.41 21.61
C ASP A 550 32.81 14.64 21.96
N GLN A 551 32.94 15.75 21.23
CA GLN A 551 32.13 16.97 21.38
C GLN A 551 31.19 17.22 20.19
N MET A 552 30.88 16.16 19.43
CA MET A 552 29.99 16.22 18.27
C MET A 552 28.54 16.58 18.64
N ASP A 553 28.14 16.36 19.89
CA ASP A 553 26.82 16.73 20.44
C ASP A 553 26.53 18.24 20.35
N ARG A 554 27.57 19.08 20.22
CA ARG A 554 27.47 20.54 20.06
C ARG A 554 27.26 21.01 18.63
N VAL A 555 27.20 20.05 17.70
CA VAL A 555 27.20 20.26 16.26
C VAL A 555 25.90 19.68 15.69
N GLN A 556 25.13 20.50 15.00
CA GLN A 556 23.86 20.07 14.37
C GLN A 556 23.81 20.51 12.92
N LYS A 557 23.29 19.65 12.03
CA LYS A 557 23.04 20.05 10.64
C LYS A 557 22.07 21.23 10.61
N TYR A 558 22.38 22.25 9.81
CA TYR A 558 21.51 23.40 9.67
C TYR A 558 20.29 23.01 8.83
N ILE A 559 19.10 23.15 9.41
CA ILE A 559 17.82 22.88 8.74
C ILE A 559 17.05 24.20 8.69
N GLY A 560 17.16 24.95 7.58
CA GLY A 560 16.50 26.26 7.48
C GLY A 560 16.58 26.92 6.11
N GLY A 561 15.57 26.72 5.25
CA GLY A 561 15.43 27.45 3.98
C GLY A 561 16.61 27.32 3.01
N GLU A 562 16.60 28.06 1.90
CA GLU A 562 17.60 27.97 0.83
C GLU A 562 19.05 28.15 1.34
N GLU A 563 19.85 27.08 1.27
CA GLU A 563 21.24 27.02 1.74
C GLU A 563 22.15 28.06 1.05
N GLU A 564 21.84 28.44 -0.19
CA GLU A 564 22.60 29.40 -0.98
C GLU A 564 22.54 30.85 -0.43
N LYS A 565 21.53 31.19 0.39
CA LYS A 565 21.32 32.56 0.88
C LYS A 565 21.88 32.80 2.30
N GLN A 566 22.37 31.77 2.98
CA GLN A 566 22.80 31.88 4.37
C GLN A 566 24.26 32.31 4.51
N LYS A 567 24.52 33.30 5.36
CA LYS A 567 25.87 33.81 5.61
C LYS A 567 26.54 33.02 6.73
N LEU A 568 27.72 32.43 6.47
CA LEU A 568 28.55 31.79 7.49
C LEU A 568 28.87 32.74 8.63
N SER A 569 28.90 32.26 9.88
CA SER A 569 29.26 33.07 11.05
C SER A 569 30.76 33.41 11.03
N LYS A 570 31.17 34.46 11.76
CA LYS A 570 32.59 34.83 11.93
C LYS A 570 33.07 34.39 13.32
N LEU A 571 34.22 33.72 13.39
CA LEU A 571 34.78 33.27 14.66
C LEU A 571 35.22 34.47 15.52
N GLY A 572 34.89 34.43 16.81
CA GLY A 572 35.29 35.46 17.79
C GLY A 572 34.59 36.82 17.71
N SER A 573 33.64 37.05 16.79
CA SER A 573 32.99 38.37 16.61
C SER A 573 31.87 38.67 17.63
N GLY A 574 31.41 37.68 18.40
CA GLY A 574 30.28 37.79 19.34
C GLY A 574 28.91 37.98 18.67
N GLU A 575 28.83 38.01 17.34
CA GLU A 575 27.57 38.17 16.57
C GLU A 575 26.59 37.03 16.83
N TRP A 576 27.10 35.80 16.90
CA TRP A 576 26.33 34.60 17.20
C TRP A 576 25.69 34.67 18.58
N GLN A 577 26.47 35.04 19.60
CA GLN A 577 25.99 35.16 20.98
C GLN A 577 24.89 36.23 21.12
N LYS A 578 25.01 37.36 20.40
CA LYS A 578 23.95 38.38 20.33
C LYS A 578 22.69 37.84 19.65
N THR A 579 22.85 37.08 18.57
CA THR A 579 21.74 36.43 17.86
C THR A 579 21.03 35.41 18.76
N VAL A 580 21.78 34.54 19.43
CA VAL A 580 21.25 33.58 20.41
C VAL A 580 20.52 34.28 21.55
N ALA A 581 21.08 35.35 22.12
CA ALA A 581 20.44 36.11 23.19
C ALA A 581 19.12 36.76 22.73
N ARG A 582 19.10 37.34 21.52
CA ARG A 582 17.89 37.91 20.92
C ARG A 582 16.83 36.83 20.65
N THR A 583 17.21 35.72 20.04
CA THR A 583 16.30 34.60 19.77
C THR A 583 15.77 34.01 21.06
N ARG A 584 16.60 33.83 22.09
CA ARG A 584 16.19 33.36 23.41
C ARG A 584 15.19 34.32 24.07
N ALA A 585 15.36 35.62 23.92
CA ALA A 585 14.39 36.61 24.39
C ALA A 585 13.05 36.51 23.63
N SER A 586 13.08 36.33 22.30
CA SER A 586 11.88 36.13 21.49
C SER A 586 11.15 34.81 21.82
N VAL A 587 11.87 33.69 21.95
CA VAL A 587 11.31 32.40 22.36
C VAL A 587 10.73 32.47 23.76
N ARG A 588 11.43 33.14 24.68
CA ARG A 588 10.94 33.35 26.05
C ARG A 588 9.65 34.17 26.05
N LYS A 589 9.57 35.23 25.23
CA LYS A 589 8.34 36.01 25.07
C LYS A 589 7.18 35.13 24.54
N LEU A 590 7.41 34.35 23.49
CA LEU A 590 6.42 33.40 22.95
C LEU A 590 5.98 32.37 24.00
N ALA A 591 6.92 31.81 24.76
CA ALA A 591 6.61 30.86 25.83
C ALA A 591 5.76 31.51 26.94
N PHE A 592 6.08 32.74 27.34
CA PHE A 592 5.26 33.50 28.30
C PHE A 592 3.86 33.79 27.75
N ASP A 593 3.76 34.20 26.49
CA ASP A 593 2.47 34.49 25.84
C ASP A 593 1.61 33.22 25.76
N LEU A 594 2.19 32.07 25.41
CA LEU A 594 1.52 30.76 25.41
C LEU A 594 1.06 30.36 26.82
N VAL A 595 1.95 30.41 27.82
CA VAL A 595 1.60 30.06 29.21
C VAL A 595 0.50 30.97 29.75
N LYS A 596 0.56 32.28 29.45
CA LYS A 596 -0.49 33.23 29.81
C LYS A 596 -1.83 32.84 29.16
N LEU A 597 -1.82 32.49 27.88
CA LEU A 597 -3.01 32.07 27.14
C LEU A 597 -3.60 30.76 27.69
N TYR A 598 -2.77 29.77 28.01
CA TYR A 598 -3.20 28.54 28.69
C TYR A 598 -3.74 28.81 30.10
N GLY A 599 -3.11 29.73 30.84
CA GLY A 599 -3.57 30.15 32.17
C GLY A 599 -4.92 30.86 32.13
N GLU A 600 -5.16 31.71 31.13
CA GLU A 600 -6.45 32.37 30.90
C GLU A 600 -7.54 31.36 30.48
N ARG A 601 -7.21 30.39 29.63
CA ARG A 601 -8.14 29.32 29.21
C ARG A 601 -8.49 28.37 30.36
N ALA A 602 -7.52 27.96 31.18
CA ALA A 602 -7.76 27.06 32.31
C ALA A 602 -8.65 27.67 33.39
N ARG A 603 -8.68 29.01 33.51
CA ARG A 603 -9.57 29.72 34.44
C ARG A 603 -11.01 29.83 33.94
N ARG A 604 -11.24 29.71 32.63
CA ARG A 604 -12.57 29.76 32.03
C ARG A 604 -13.13 28.34 31.93
N LYS A 605 -14.39 28.16 32.35
CA LYS A 605 -15.10 26.90 32.12
C LYS A 605 -15.61 26.85 30.68
N GLY A 606 -15.25 25.77 29.98
CA GLY A 606 -15.77 25.44 28.66
C GLY A 606 -17.21 24.95 28.71
N PHE A 607 -17.80 24.75 27.54
CA PHE A 607 -19.08 24.06 27.42
C PHE A 607 -18.82 22.55 27.38
N ARG A 608 -19.47 21.81 28.29
CA ARG A 608 -19.32 20.37 28.39
C ARG A 608 -20.35 19.68 27.51
N PHE A 609 -19.90 19.02 26.44
CA PHE A 609 -20.77 18.21 25.60
C PHE A 609 -21.17 16.91 26.32
N SER A 610 -22.34 16.37 25.99
CA SER A 610 -22.84 15.09 26.50
C SER A 610 -22.24 13.93 25.72
N LYS A 611 -22.46 12.71 26.22
CA LYS A 611 -22.07 11.47 25.53
C LYS A 611 -22.76 11.34 24.18
N ASP A 612 -22.17 10.52 23.32
CA ASP A 612 -22.66 10.28 21.96
C ASP A 612 -24.10 9.74 21.95
N THR A 613 -24.87 10.19 20.96
CA THR A 613 -26.24 9.76 20.69
C THR A 613 -26.27 8.67 19.62
N ASP A 614 -27.42 8.01 19.45
CA ASP A 614 -27.61 7.02 18.37
C ASP A 614 -27.37 7.63 16.98
N TRP A 615 -27.69 8.92 16.81
CA TRP A 615 -27.40 9.67 15.59
C TRP A 615 -25.89 9.82 15.34
N GLN A 616 -25.09 10.06 16.38
CA GLN A 616 -23.63 10.11 16.26
C GLN A 616 -23.08 8.76 15.82
N GLN A 617 -23.56 7.67 16.44
CA GLN A 617 -23.15 6.32 16.06
C GLN A 617 -23.54 5.99 14.62
N ARG A 618 -24.74 6.40 14.19
CA ARG A 618 -25.20 6.22 12.79
C ARG A 618 -24.32 6.97 11.80
N LEU A 619 -23.91 8.20 12.11
CA LEU A 619 -22.94 8.93 11.27
C LEU A 619 -21.63 8.15 11.18
N GLU A 620 -21.09 7.70 12.31
CA GLU A 620 -19.79 7.02 12.35
C GLU A 620 -19.81 5.70 11.58
N LEU A 621 -20.92 4.95 11.69
CA LEU A 621 -21.11 3.70 10.97
C LEU A 621 -21.34 3.88 9.47
N SER A 622 -21.88 5.01 9.03
CA SER A 622 -22.03 5.30 7.59
C SER A 622 -20.71 5.72 6.93
N PHE A 623 -19.60 5.73 7.68
CA PHE A 623 -18.29 5.98 7.11
C PHE A 623 -17.88 4.80 6.21
N PRO A 624 -17.59 5.01 4.91
CA PRO A 624 -17.33 3.91 3.97
C PRO A 624 -15.91 3.33 4.09
N TYR A 625 -15.06 3.89 4.96
CA TYR A 625 -13.68 3.47 5.14
C TYR A 625 -13.46 2.96 6.57
N ARG A 626 -12.51 2.05 6.74
CA ARG A 626 -12.08 1.61 8.06
C ARG A 626 -11.12 2.62 8.67
N GLU A 627 -11.35 2.96 9.92
CA GLU A 627 -10.50 3.88 10.67
C GLU A 627 -9.17 3.22 11.08
N THR A 628 -8.08 3.97 11.02
CA THR A 628 -6.78 3.54 11.53
C THR A 628 -6.74 3.61 13.07
N PRO A 629 -5.84 2.86 13.74
CA PRO A 629 -5.67 2.99 15.19
C PRO A 629 -5.41 4.43 15.66
N ASP A 630 -4.62 5.19 14.91
CA ASP A 630 -4.33 6.60 15.21
C ASP A 630 -5.57 7.49 15.05
N GLN A 631 -6.41 7.22 14.04
CA GLN A 631 -7.69 7.91 13.87
C GLN A 631 -8.64 7.61 15.03
N LEU A 632 -8.79 6.33 15.42
CA LEU A 632 -9.65 5.93 16.53
C LEU A 632 -9.21 6.60 17.84
N THR A 633 -7.91 6.60 18.12
CA THR A 633 -7.33 7.28 19.28
C THR A 633 -7.62 8.78 19.23
N SER A 634 -7.36 9.43 18.09
CA SER A 634 -7.61 10.87 17.90
C SER A 634 -9.09 11.24 18.09
N ILE A 635 -10.01 10.42 17.56
CA ILE A 635 -11.46 10.62 17.70
C ILE A 635 -11.85 10.52 19.18
N GLN A 636 -11.36 9.51 19.90
CA GLN A 636 -11.67 9.32 21.31
C GLN A 636 -11.14 10.49 22.16
N GLU A 637 -9.91 10.93 21.92
CA GLU A 637 -9.29 12.05 22.63
C GLU A 637 -10.04 13.36 22.40
N ILE A 638 -10.41 13.66 21.14
CA ILE A 638 -11.19 14.87 20.82
C ILE A 638 -12.56 14.84 21.49
N LYS A 639 -13.25 13.70 21.47
CA LYS A 639 -14.55 13.56 22.14
C LYS A 639 -14.41 13.71 23.65
N ALA A 640 -13.38 13.13 24.27
CA ALA A 640 -13.11 13.27 25.69
C ALA A 640 -12.84 14.74 26.08
N ASP A 641 -12.09 15.46 25.25
CA ASP A 641 -11.85 16.90 25.45
C ASP A 641 -13.14 17.72 25.33
N MET A 642 -14.01 17.39 24.37
CA MET A 642 -15.35 17.99 24.23
C MET A 642 -16.28 17.67 25.42
N GLU A 643 -16.17 16.48 26.00
CA GLU A 643 -16.93 16.07 27.19
C GLU A 643 -16.34 16.60 28.52
N SER A 644 -15.26 17.37 28.46
CA SER A 644 -14.63 17.99 29.61
C SER A 644 -15.19 19.39 29.91
N ASP A 645 -14.88 19.92 31.09
CA ASP A 645 -15.20 21.31 31.46
C ASP A 645 -14.12 22.32 31.01
N LYS A 646 -13.09 21.86 30.30
CA LYS A 646 -12.00 22.68 29.77
C LYS A 646 -12.31 23.15 28.35
N ILE A 647 -11.79 24.32 27.98
CA ILE A 647 -11.84 24.77 26.59
C ILE A 647 -10.85 23.92 25.79
N MET A 648 -11.35 23.10 24.86
CA MET A 648 -10.53 22.29 23.97
C MET A 648 -9.67 23.20 23.06
N ASP A 649 -8.37 22.90 23.01
CA ASP A 649 -7.42 23.47 22.06
C ASP A 649 -6.45 22.38 21.64
N ARG A 650 -6.72 21.77 20.48
CA ARG A 650 -6.04 20.57 20.03
C ARG A 650 -5.60 20.72 18.59
N LEU A 651 -4.37 20.32 18.31
CA LEU A 651 -3.80 20.23 16.98
C LEU A 651 -3.80 18.76 16.53
N LEU A 652 -4.49 18.47 15.42
CA LEU A 652 -4.49 17.15 14.80
C LEU A 652 -3.46 17.13 13.66
N CYS A 653 -2.35 16.43 13.88
CA CYS A 653 -1.29 16.28 12.87
C CYS A 653 -1.48 14.98 12.07
N GLY A 654 -1.22 15.04 10.76
CA GLY A 654 -1.21 13.88 9.88
C GLY A 654 -0.95 14.29 8.45
N ASP A 655 -0.52 13.36 7.60
CA ASP A 655 -0.23 13.65 6.20
C ASP A 655 -1.51 13.81 5.36
N VAL A 656 -1.34 14.21 4.10
CA VAL A 656 -2.44 14.34 3.14
C VAL A 656 -3.04 12.95 2.89
N GLY A 657 -4.37 12.82 2.98
CA GLY A 657 -5.07 11.55 2.74
C GLY A 657 -5.31 10.69 3.99
N TYR A 658 -4.74 11.03 5.15
CA TYR A 658 -4.89 10.28 6.41
C TYR A 658 -6.25 10.49 7.11
N GLY A 659 -7.27 10.98 6.40
CA GLY A 659 -8.63 11.11 6.94
C GLY A 659 -8.84 12.14 8.06
N LYS A 660 -7.95 13.14 8.22
CA LYS A 660 -8.10 14.23 9.21
C LYS A 660 -9.48 14.90 9.19
N THR A 661 -10.02 15.09 7.98
CA THR A 661 -11.34 15.67 7.77
C THR A 661 -12.44 14.85 8.43
N GLU A 662 -12.40 13.51 8.35
CA GLU A 662 -13.42 12.66 8.98
C GLU A 662 -13.44 12.83 10.50
N VAL A 663 -12.26 12.88 11.13
CA VAL A 663 -12.12 13.12 12.58
C VAL A 663 -12.79 14.46 12.96
N ALA A 664 -12.53 15.50 12.16
CA ALA A 664 -13.12 16.83 12.36
C ALA A 664 -14.65 16.83 12.15
N LEU A 665 -15.17 16.08 11.19
CA LEU A 665 -16.62 15.99 10.93
C LEU A 665 -17.37 15.27 12.06
N ARG A 666 -16.77 14.24 12.68
CA ARG A 666 -17.35 13.57 13.86
C ARG A 666 -17.49 14.53 15.03
N ALA A 667 -16.47 15.36 15.28
CA ALA A 667 -16.52 16.41 16.29
C ALA A 667 -17.56 17.50 15.95
N ALA A 668 -17.64 17.91 14.68
CA ALA A 668 -18.65 18.85 14.21
C ALA A 668 -20.08 18.34 14.43
N PHE A 669 -20.35 17.08 14.12
CA PHE A 669 -21.67 16.49 14.30
C PHE A 669 -22.07 16.36 15.77
N LYS A 670 -21.13 16.00 16.66
CA LYS A 670 -21.35 16.00 18.12
C LYS A 670 -21.73 17.39 18.62
N CYS A 671 -21.06 18.43 18.11
CA CYS A 671 -21.38 19.82 18.43
C CYS A 671 -22.80 20.19 17.97
N ILE A 672 -23.14 19.88 16.72
CA ILE A 672 -24.43 20.21 16.10
C ILE A 672 -25.60 19.47 16.77
N SER A 673 -25.38 18.21 17.16
CA SER A 673 -26.38 17.37 17.84
C SER A 673 -26.84 17.95 19.18
N GLU A 674 -26.05 18.85 19.79
CA GLU A 674 -26.41 19.57 21.02
C GLU A 674 -26.99 20.96 20.77
N GLY A 675 -27.36 21.29 19.53
CA GLY A 675 -27.91 22.59 19.15
C GLY A 675 -26.89 23.73 19.20
N LYS A 676 -25.59 23.40 19.08
CA LYS A 676 -24.50 24.36 18.93
C LYS A 676 -24.11 24.52 17.47
N GLN A 677 -23.61 25.70 17.11
CA GLN A 677 -23.13 25.97 15.76
C GLN A 677 -21.64 25.63 15.63
N CYS A 678 -21.26 25.12 14.46
CA CYS A 678 -19.87 24.79 14.11
C CYS A 678 -19.36 25.69 12.97
N ALA A 679 -18.10 26.12 13.05
CA ALA A 679 -17.45 26.86 11.97
C ALA A 679 -16.20 26.11 11.48
N LEU A 680 -16.07 25.92 10.17
CA LEU A 680 -14.87 25.38 9.52
C LEU A 680 -14.18 26.49 8.72
N LEU A 681 -13.03 26.92 9.21
CA LEU A 681 -12.21 27.98 8.64
C LEU A 681 -11.07 27.38 7.81
N VAL A 682 -10.97 27.79 6.54
CA VAL A 682 -9.97 27.28 5.59
C VAL A 682 -9.27 28.40 4.82
N PRO A 683 -8.00 28.25 4.40
CA PRO A 683 -7.22 29.35 3.82
C PRO A 683 -7.67 29.77 2.42
N THR A 684 -8.18 28.83 1.62
CA THR A 684 -8.50 29.08 0.21
C THR A 684 -9.96 28.77 -0.13
N THR A 685 -10.47 29.45 -1.15
CA THR A 685 -11.84 29.26 -1.64
C THR A 685 -12.07 27.89 -2.24
N ILE A 686 -11.03 27.29 -2.86
CA ILE A 686 -11.09 25.94 -3.43
C ILE A 686 -11.25 24.91 -2.31
N LEU A 687 -10.42 25.02 -1.26
CA LEU A 687 -10.51 24.12 -0.10
C LEU A 687 -11.86 24.27 0.62
N ALA A 688 -12.40 25.49 0.70
CA ALA A 688 -13.75 25.72 1.24
C ALA A 688 -14.83 24.96 0.47
N MET A 689 -14.74 24.96 -0.86
CA MET A 689 -15.70 24.26 -1.71
C MET A 689 -15.54 22.74 -1.64
N GLN A 690 -14.30 22.23 -1.56
CA GLN A 690 -14.01 20.81 -1.37
C GLN A 690 -14.59 20.29 -0.04
N HIS A 691 -14.33 21.00 1.06
CA HIS A 691 -14.90 20.64 2.36
C HIS A 691 -16.42 20.75 2.37
N TYR A 692 -16.99 21.82 1.81
CA TYR A 692 -18.44 21.97 1.70
C TYR A 692 -19.09 20.78 0.96
N ASN A 693 -18.56 20.39 -0.20
CA ASN A 693 -19.07 19.24 -0.94
C ASN A 693 -18.93 17.92 -0.17
N THR A 694 -17.82 17.75 0.55
CA THR A 694 -17.58 16.57 1.39
C THR A 694 -18.57 16.51 2.54
N ILE A 695 -18.82 17.62 3.22
CA ILE A 695 -19.77 17.75 4.32
C ILE A 695 -21.20 17.46 3.85
N ILE A 696 -21.63 18.05 2.74
CA ILE A 696 -22.97 17.82 2.19
C ILE A 696 -23.20 16.34 1.87
N ARG A 697 -22.20 15.65 1.28
CA ARG A 697 -22.28 14.20 1.04
C ARG A 697 -22.32 13.42 2.36
N ARG A 698 -21.47 13.79 3.32
CA ARG A 698 -21.33 13.07 4.59
C ARG A 698 -22.55 13.21 5.50
N PHE A 699 -23.16 14.40 5.54
CA PHE A 699 -24.35 14.70 6.34
C PHE A 699 -25.66 14.57 5.54
N GLY A 700 -25.64 14.03 4.33
CA GLY A 700 -26.81 13.99 3.45
C GLY A 700 -28.04 13.26 4.01
N GLU A 701 -27.82 12.27 4.88
CA GLU A 701 -28.89 11.53 5.58
C GLU A 701 -29.27 12.13 6.95
N MET A 702 -28.59 13.22 7.34
CA MET A 702 -28.76 13.87 8.64
C MET A 702 -29.50 15.20 8.50
N PRO A 703 -30.33 15.58 9.48
CA PRO A 703 -31.05 16.86 9.45
C PRO A 703 -30.14 18.04 9.84
N VAL A 704 -29.05 18.25 9.08
CA VAL A 704 -28.03 19.29 9.34
C VAL A 704 -28.00 20.33 8.23
N SER A 705 -28.11 21.61 8.59
CA SER A 705 -28.05 22.73 7.65
C SER A 705 -26.64 23.31 7.55
N VAL A 706 -26.07 23.26 6.34
CA VAL A 706 -24.68 23.68 6.08
C VAL A 706 -24.62 24.84 5.09
N GLY A 707 -23.83 25.87 5.42
CA GLY A 707 -23.60 27.05 4.57
C GLY A 707 -22.18 27.17 4.07
N LEU A 708 -22.00 27.85 2.93
CA LEU A 708 -20.71 28.22 2.37
C LEU A 708 -20.55 29.74 2.38
N LEU A 709 -19.43 30.24 2.93
CA LEU A 709 -19.12 31.66 2.98
C LEU A 709 -17.71 31.92 2.41
N ASN A 710 -17.64 32.25 1.13
CA ASN A 710 -16.39 32.57 0.45
C ASN A 710 -16.62 33.60 -0.68
N ARG A 711 -15.54 34.04 -1.34
CA ARG A 711 -15.61 35.07 -2.39
C ARG A 711 -16.42 34.70 -3.64
N PHE A 712 -16.67 33.41 -3.89
CA PHE A 712 -17.39 32.92 -5.05
C PHE A 712 -18.91 32.82 -4.82
N VAL A 713 -19.35 32.93 -3.56
CA VAL A 713 -20.78 33.02 -3.22
C VAL A 713 -21.28 34.44 -3.49
N SER A 714 -22.45 34.57 -4.12
CA SER A 714 -23.00 35.88 -4.50
C SER A 714 -23.27 36.76 -3.27
N PRO A 715 -23.19 38.10 -3.36
CA PRO A 715 -23.43 38.98 -2.22
C PRO A 715 -24.80 38.78 -1.56
N LYS A 716 -25.83 38.46 -2.36
CA LYS A 716 -27.19 38.15 -1.87
C LYS A 716 -27.22 36.88 -1.03
N GLU A 717 -26.54 35.82 -1.48
CA GLU A 717 -26.44 34.56 -0.73
C GLU A 717 -25.55 34.70 0.50
N GLN A 718 -24.45 35.46 0.45
CA GLN A 718 -23.63 35.76 1.62
C GLN A 718 -24.46 36.45 2.71
N ALA A 719 -25.24 37.48 2.34
CA ALA A 719 -26.12 38.19 3.27
C ALA A 719 -27.16 37.24 3.90
N ARG A 720 -27.69 36.29 3.12
CA ARG A 720 -28.60 35.25 3.63
C ARG A 720 -27.90 34.31 4.62
N VAL A 721 -26.73 33.77 4.27
CA VAL A 721 -25.96 32.88 5.15
C VAL A 721 -25.61 33.56 6.47
N ILE A 722 -25.22 34.84 6.43
CA ILE A 722 -24.91 35.63 7.64
C ILE A 722 -26.17 35.83 8.50
N ALA A 723 -27.32 36.12 7.88
CA ALA A 723 -28.58 36.24 8.60
C ALA A 723 -29.03 34.90 9.22
N ASP A 724 -28.89 33.80 8.48
CA ASP A 724 -29.25 32.45 8.93
C ASP A 724 -28.33 31.95 10.05
N LEU A 725 -27.03 32.31 10.02
CA LEU A 725 -26.08 32.10 11.12
C LEU A 725 -26.48 32.86 12.39
N LYS A 726 -26.85 34.13 12.25
CA LYS A 726 -27.22 35.01 13.38
C LYS A 726 -28.51 34.56 14.06
N CYS A 727 -29.49 34.05 13.32
CA CYS A 727 -30.74 33.54 13.89
C CYS A 727 -30.68 32.05 14.28
N GLY A 728 -29.59 31.35 13.94
CA GLY A 728 -29.36 29.95 14.30
C GLY A 728 -30.16 28.95 13.47
N ARG A 729 -30.51 29.29 12.22
CA ARG A 729 -31.08 28.34 11.24
C ARG A 729 -30.01 27.49 10.56
N LEU A 730 -28.75 27.89 10.70
CA LEU A 730 -27.61 27.27 10.05
C LEU A 730 -26.71 26.66 11.12
N ASP A 731 -26.50 25.35 11.04
CA ASP A 731 -25.79 24.57 12.05
C ASP A 731 -24.28 24.62 11.84
N MET A 732 -23.84 24.56 10.57
CA MET A 732 -22.42 24.57 10.22
C MET A 732 -22.13 25.54 9.07
N VAL A 733 -21.07 26.33 9.19
CA VAL A 733 -20.57 27.14 8.06
C VAL A 733 -19.14 26.78 7.71
N VAL A 734 -18.89 26.64 6.41
CA VAL A 734 -17.54 26.50 5.85
C VAL A 734 -17.16 27.81 5.18
N GLY A 735 -15.99 28.35 5.46
CA GLY A 735 -15.60 29.62 4.86
C GLY A 735 -14.14 29.98 5.01
N THR A 736 -13.76 31.03 4.28
CA THR A 736 -12.40 31.58 4.34
C THR A 736 -12.30 32.70 5.39
N HIS A 737 -11.28 33.55 5.31
CA HIS A 737 -11.15 34.79 6.11
C HIS A 737 -12.42 35.64 6.20
N ARG A 738 -13.36 35.49 5.25
CA ARG A 738 -14.69 36.12 5.27
C ARG A 738 -15.47 35.80 6.56
N LEU A 739 -15.28 34.63 7.17
CA LEU A 739 -15.91 34.24 8.44
C LEU A 739 -15.46 35.09 9.64
N ILE A 740 -14.27 35.69 9.57
CA ILE A 740 -13.65 36.48 10.64
C ILE A 740 -14.03 37.98 10.50
N SER A 741 -14.77 38.33 9.45
CA SER A 741 -15.18 39.72 9.22
C SER A 741 -16.14 40.19 10.30
N LYS A 742 -16.07 41.49 10.66
CA LYS A 742 -16.80 42.09 11.80
C LYS A 742 -18.33 41.97 11.72
N ASP A 743 -18.88 41.75 10.52
CA ASP A 743 -20.31 41.63 10.25
C ASP A 743 -20.87 40.21 10.48
N VAL A 744 -19.99 39.20 10.67
CA VAL A 744 -20.39 37.82 10.94
C VAL A 744 -20.61 37.61 12.43
N SER A 745 -21.78 37.09 12.82
CA SER A 745 -22.15 36.83 14.20
C SER A 745 -22.90 35.50 14.30
N PHE A 746 -22.53 34.69 15.29
CA PHE A 746 -23.15 33.40 15.59
C PHE A 746 -24.14 33.53 16.75
N LYS A 747 -25.23 32.76 16.70
CA LYS A 747 -26.17 32.66 17.83
C LYS A 747 -25.56 31.92 19.01
N ASN A 748 -24.93 30.77 18.75
CA ASN A 748 -24.41 29.88 19.79
C ASN A 748 -23.31 28.97 19.23
N ILE A 749 -22.14 29.54 18.95
CA ILE A 749 -20.99 28.77 18.45
C ILE A 749 -20.42 27.87 19.55
N GLY A 750 -20.23 26.58 19.23
CA GLY A 750 -19.70 25.57 20.15
C GLY A 750 -18.35 24.99 19.71
N LEU A 751 -18.07 24.95 18.41
CA LEU A 751 -16.84 24.39 17.86
C LEU A 751 -16.31 25.25 16.70
N VAL A 752 -15.01 25.45 16.68
CA VAL A 752 -14.27 26.06 15.56
C VAL A 752 -13.22 25.06 15.12
N ILE A 753 -13.24 24.72 13.84
CA ILE A 753 -12.27 23.85 13.18
C ILE A 753 -11.47 24.73 12.23
N ILE A 754 -10.15 24.70 12.35
CA ILE A 754 -9.24 25.45 11.48
C ILE A 754 -8.40 24.42 10.73
N ASP A 755 -8.44 24.49 9.40
CA ASP A 755 -7.66 23.61 8.54
C ASP A 755 -6.54 24.40 7.86
N GLU A 756 -5.32 23.84 7.82
CA GLU A 756 -4.12 24.46 7.25
C GLU A 756 -3.83 25.86 7.83
N GLU A 757 -3.81 26.00 9.17
CA GLU A 757 -3.62 27.27 9.89
C GLU A 757 -2.37 28.04 9.43
N GLN A 758 -1.28 27.34 9.12
CA GLN A 758 -0.01 27.93 8.66
C GLN A 758 -0.12 28.72 7.35
N ARG A 759 -1.20 28.52 6.58
CA ARG A 759 -1.46 29.26 5.34
C ARG A 759 -2.29 30.52 5.55
N PHE A 760 -2.77 30.77 6.78
CA PHE A 760 -3.40 32.03 7.12
C PHE A 760 -2.32 33.07 7.36
N GLY A 761 -2.29 34.11 6.51
CA GLY A 761 -1.40 35.24 6.71
C GLY A 761 -1.77 35.96 8.01
N VAL A 762 -0.78 36.20 8.87
CA VAL A 762 -0.90 37.18 9.95
C VAL A 762 -0.68 38.54 9.30
N ALA A 763 -1.76 39.30 9.08
CA ALA A 763 -1.69 40.65 8.53
C ALA A 763 -1.04 41.62 9.54
#